data_AF-A0A8J5QLP6-F1
#
_entry.id   AF-A0A8J5QLP6-F1
#
_cell.length_a   1.000
_cell.length_b   1.000
_cell.length_c   1.000
_cell.angle_alpha   90.00
_cell.angle_beta   90.00
_cell.angle_gamma   90.00
#
_symmetry.space_group_name_H-M   'P 1'
#
loop_
_entity.id
_entity.type
_entity.pdbx_description
1 polymer ?
#
loop_
_entity_poly.entity_id
_entity_poly.type
_entity_poly.pdbx_seq_one_letter_code
_entity_poly.pdbx_strand_id
1 'polypeptide(L)'
;MNHKYQHSLYSDIFNEFNDDQFYKAIFTTIINEEDLVEVLTSNAEDILSSSIDSDRKLKTFQIIYQTGLDVFCDAIKYPESTGSDAPLSPEQQAQPVIASASSDDDGNDLAELGVKLPLNNSSTQIVSPDDDGDDLSTLSGAGAHSRNQSTSSGLGNVDSGSGSASAEDLTSARDFDQLNDESRVELIINTLKVFDVLFDCLVKSSNSIKKASRSVVSINKTNLIAMLFSNWDLNKSGLTDLLIRLKWYMESCIEEIEQSDESNFVFLSALKESIYFLTQTVRSFYLSIHTQNLSSSDEEFNTIKELLYTFHEVDFSGVMESLMRITSPTEIILDDDSIKYFPPKVRLSAETLITLYLFLGAMTNTPKGVLPDRVIGSDITNTSITSINPYKKISRFSKEYDWKQFNEELNMKFLPIFCMEFNYCYQFRPDLMAVERNSILSWLTFQTDLYSDCDTLSLVANSSNKHLSLLEEGTDFFLKDLQRIYELKMTQLEKKGVHEDRDFDLSKLLPVMLNLYTLTQNSSFLNILTKQKYEYYKDIEARTEEEMKYLEMLEIFLCLSSYIFEYQYRSPVTQTLTKIILFSLMNITTSQVNNLKTFQINEYKWKLCHQKLPYIPLDIGKKGYKSSLFYILDCVQNLLRFNLTNRLNLVNFRLGLNLTYKILTEFQQDPAIKLGRYNWDSFNNSLFGLIKFLKKPDILNSKHLNQEVLKCLVEECLLIVDLLLDKRFSLVVQMTEEEIGSSIFGSSERFSINYSLVYNILLNFEAIQQLIDKFRLADTSRLSYCMNHFNKKFHLSRQESQTEEENKAPVVLEFDFDSPQFVKEITKFISESSKIQRSPTGEYMNTKTFEYLSSQTIEDKEMIEILQNALLIRI
;
A
#
# COMPACT_ATOMS: atom_id res chain seq x y z
N MET A 1 -7.95 17.53 38.61
CA MET A 1 -8.88 18.68 38.66
C MET A 1 -9.47 19.07 37.29
N ASN A 2 -9.05 18.47 36.16
CA ASN A 2 -9.45 18.92 34.80
C ASN A 2 -10.82 18.44 34.27
N HIS A 3 -11.23 17.19 34.52
CA HIS A 3 -12.35 16.57 33.79
C HIS A 3 -13.72 17.26 33.99
N LYS A 4 -14.00 17.79 35.19
CA LYS A 4 -15.27 18.50 35.48
C LYS A 4 -15.34 19.88 34.83
N TYR A 5 -14.19 20.55 34.68
CA TYR A 5 -14.12 21.85 34.02
C TYR A 5 -14.24 21.69 32.51
N GLN A 6 -13.55 20.71 31.92
CA GLN A 6 -13.67 20.34 30.51
C GLN A 6 -15.12 19.97 30.15
N HIS A 7 -15.75 19.11 30.95
CA HIS A 7 -17.14 18.71 30.70
C HIS A 7 -18.12 19.90 30.77
N SER A 8 -17.90 20.86 31.69
CA SER A 8 -18.68 22.09 31.77
C SER A 8 -18.42 23.04 30.60
N LEU A 9 -17.15 23.18 30.18
CA LEU A 9 -16.77 24.00 29.01
C LEU A 9 -17.42 23.44 27.75
N TYR A 10 -17.35 22.12 27.55
CA TYR A 10 -17.90 21.46 26.37
C TYR A 10 -19.43 21.49 26.35
N SER A 11 -20.11 21.29 27.49
CA SER A 11 -21.57 21.39 27.56
C SER A 11 -22.10 22.77 27.18
N ASP A 12 -21.28 23.81 27.37
CA ASP A 12 -21.67 25.19 27.11
C ASP A 12 -21.37 25.65 25.67
N ILE A 13 -20.68 24.86 24.83
CA ILE A 13 -20.24 25.27 23.47
C ILE A 13 -21.37 25.84 22.61
N PHE A 14 -22.56 25.26 22.68
CA PHE A 14 -23.70 25.63 21.84
C PHE A 14 -24.68 26.61 22.53
N ASN A 15 -24.32 27.23 23.66
CA ASN A 15 -25.15 28.23 24.34
C ASN A 15 -25.22 29.58 23.58
N GLU A 16 -26.28 30.37 23.82
CA GLU A 16 -26.56 31.62 23.07
C GLU A 16 -25.63 32.80 23.42
N PHE A 17 -24.91 32.74 24.54
CA PHE A 17 -24.22 33.89 25.14
C PHE A 17 -22.70 33.74 25.21
N ASN A 18 -22.11 32.87 24.40
CA ASN A 18 -20.66 32.67 24.37
C ASN A 18 -19.98 33.80 23.60
N ASP A 19 -18.90 34.33 24.16
CA ASP A 19 -18.06 35.38 23.57
C ASP A 19 -16.79 34.80 22.92
N ASP A 20 -16.02 35.64 22.24
CA ASP A 20 -14.78 35.21 21.56
C ASP A 20 -13.75 34.64 22.55
N GLN A 21 -13.75 35.10 23.81
CA GLN A 21 -12.87 34.58 24.86
C GLN A 21 -13.24 33.14 25.26
N PHE A 22 -14.53 32.83 25.32
CA PHE A 22 -15.02 31.47 25.55
C PHE A 22 -14.53 30.52 24.45
N TYR A 23 -14.68 30.90 23.17
CA TYR A 23 -14.25 30.03 22.07
C TYR A 23 -12.72 29.87 22.03
N LYS A 24 -11.95 30.92 22.37
CA LYS A 24 -10.48 30.81 22.53
C LYS A 24 -10.10 29.83 23.65
N ALA A 25 -10.86 29.75 24.74
CA ALA A 25 -10.60 28.85 25.85
C ALA A 25 -10.69 27.35 25.47
N ILE A 26 -11.40 27.01 24.40
CA ILE A 26 -11.45 25.64 23.86
C ILE A 26 -10.07 25.18 23.39
N PHE A 27 -9.27 26.10 22.83
CA PHE A 27 -7.96 25.80 22.25
C PHE A 27 -6.81 25.91 23.25
N THR A 28 -6.97 26.72 24.31
CA THR A 28 -5.93 26.94 25.33
C THR A 28 -6.01 25.96 26.51
N THR A 29 -7.04 25.10 26.55
CA THR A 29 -7.19 24.06 27.57
C THR A 29 -6.81 22.70 27.02
N ILE A 30 -6.15 21.86 27.84
CA ILE A 30 -5.82 20.48 27.45
C ILE A 30 -7.12 19.76 27.05
N ILE A 31 -7.11 19.09 25.91
CA ILE A 31 -8.31 18.51 25.31
C ILE A 31 -8.59 17.13 25.90
N ASN A 32 -9.85 16.87 26.27
CA ASN A 32 -10.34 15.50 26.38
C ASN A 32 -11.06 15.14 25.08
N GLU A 33 -10.37 14.39 24.22
CA GLU A 33 -10.84 14.06 22.87
C GLU A 33 -12.16 13.29 22.90
N GLU A 34 -12.37 12.40 23.88
CA GLU A 34 -13.60 11.60 23.98
C GLU A 34 -14.83 12.47 24.31
N ASP A 35 -14.73 13.31 25.32
CA ASP A 35 -15.82 14.21 25.75
C ASP A 35 -16.17 15.23 24.66
N LEU A 36 -15.15 15.79 23.99
CA LEU A 36 -15.35 16.78 22.92
C LEU A 36 -16.01 16.13 21.69
N VAL A 37 -15.57 14.93 21.30
CA VAL A 37 -16.18 14.16 20.20
C VAL A 37 -17.65 13.87 20.51
N GLU A 38 -17.99 13.46 21.73
CA GLU A 38 -19.38 13.14 22.11
C GLU A 38 -20.30 14.36 21.96
N VAL A 39 -19.89 15.51 22.53
CA VAL A 39 -20.67 16.76 22.47
C VAL A 39 -20.84 17.25 21.04
N LEU A 40 -19.77 17.28 20.24
CA LEU A 40 -19.85 17.74 18.85
C LEU A 40 -20.67 16.77 18.00
N THR A 41 -20.53 15.45 18.20
CA THR A 41 -21.27 14.44 17.40
C THR A 41 -22.77 14.53 17.67
N SER A 42 -23.18 14.63 18.94
CA SER A 42 -24.60 14.78 19.29
C SER A 42 -25.22 16.02 18.63
N ASN A 43 -24.50 17.15 18.62
CA ASN A 43 -25.00 18.38 18.03
C ASN A 43 -24.95 18.38 16.50
N ALA A 44 -23.99 17.67 15.88
CA ALA A 44 -23.92 17.49 14.44
C ALA A 44 -25.04 16.58 13.92
N GLU A 45 -25.42 15.52 14.65
CA GLU A 45 -26.58 14.69 14.31
C GLU A 45 -27.90 15.47 14.40
N ASP A 46 -28.03 16.37 15.38
CA ASP A 46 -29.20 17.26 15.54
C ASP A 46 -29.40 18.28 14.40
N ILE A 47 -28.32 18.68 13.72
CA ILE A 47 -28.39 19.56 12.54
C ILE A 47 -29.13 18.84 11.40
N LEU A 48 -28.88 17.55 11.24
CA LEU A 48 -29.42 16.73 10.15
C LEU A 48 -30.86 16.24 10.43
N SER A 49 -31.31 16.23 11.69
CA SER A 49 -32.64 15.76 12.08
C SER A 49 -33.76 16.81 11.99
N SER A 50 -33.55 17.93 11.28
CA SER A 50 -34.52 19.02 11.06
C SER A 50 -35.00 19.74 12.33
N SER A 51 -34.07 20.15 13.19
CA SER A 51 -34.36 21.04 14.33
C SER A 51 -34.48 22.51 13.88
N ILE A 52 -35.26 23.32 14.60
CA ILE A 52 -35.38 24.78 14.40
C ILE A 52 -34.03 25.51 14.62
N ASP A 53 -33.08 24.85 15.29
CA ASP A 53 -31.75 25.37 15.64
C ASP A 53 -30.61 24.92 14.70
N SER A 54 -30.91 24.26 13.57
CA SER A 54 -29.89 23.72 12.65
C SER A 54 -28.91 24.79 12.15
N ASP A 55 -29.41 25.95 11.74
CA ASP A 55 -28.60 27.04 11.19
C ASP A 55 -27.72 27.69 12.27
N ARG A 56 -28.22 27.73 13.50
CA ARG A 56 -27.47 28.26 14.65
C ARG A 56 -26.33 27.31 15.02
N LYS A 57 -26.60 26.01 15.15
CA LYS A 57 -25.58 25.01 15.46
C LYS A 57 -24.51 24.97 14.37
N LEU A 58 -24.91 25.07 13.09
CA LEU A 58 -23.98 25.19 11.97
C LEU A 58 -23.09 26.44 12.12
N LYS A 59 -23.66 27.61 12.45
CA LYS A 59 -22.88 28.83 12.73
C LYS A 59 -21.91 28.68 13.91
N THR A 60 -22.27 27.93 14.96
CA THR A 60 -21.34 27.65 16.06
C THR A 60 -20.13 26.85 15.60
N PHE A 61 -20.32 25.82 14.76
CA PHE A 61 -19.19 25.10 14.14
C PHE A 61 -18.30 26.02 13.29
N GLN A 62 -18.91 26.97 12.59
CA GLN A 62 -18.19 27.99 11.82
C GLN A 62 -17.36 28.90 12.74
N ILE A 63 -17.95 29.41 13.83
CA ILE A 63 -17.24 30.25 14.81
C ILE A 63 -16.03 29.49 15.41
N ILE A 64 -16.22 28.23 15.84
CA ILE A 64 -15.13 27.40 16.36
C ILE A 64 -14.00 27.28 15.33
N TYR A 65 -14.33 27.02 14.06
CA TYR A 65 -13.33 26.89 13.00
C TYR A 65 -12.53 28.20 12.80
N GLN A 66 -13.21 29.35 12.72
CA GLN A 66 -12.55 30.64 12.52
C GLN A 66 -11.70 31.04 13.73
N THR A 67 -12.22 30.88 14.95
CA THR A 67 -11.46 31.16 16.17
C THR A 67 -10.22 30.27 16.27
N GLY A 68 -10.35 28.99 15.89
CA GLY A 68 -9.21 28.07 15.84
C GLY A 68 -8.16 28.51 14.81
N LEU A 69 -8.58 29.03 13.66
CA LEU A 69 -7.67 29.56 12.65
C LEU A 69 -6.91 30.78 13.21
N ASP A 70 -7.62 31.72 13.84
CA ASP A 70 -7.00 32.91 14.42
C ASP A 70 -5.98 32.56 15.52
N VAL A 71 -6.33 31.62 16.42
CA VAL A 71 -5.44 31.09 17.46
C VAL A 71 -4.22 30.40 16.84
N PHE A 72 -4.42 29.59 15.80
CA PHE A 72 -3.32 28.92 15.10
C PHE A 72 -2.36 29.93 14.46
N CYS A 73 -2.89 30.95 13.77
CA CYS A 73 -2.11 31.99 13.10
C CYS A 73 -1.20 32.75 14.06
N ASP A 74 -1.77 33.13 15.21
CA ASP A 74 -1.06 33.81 16.27
C ASP A 74 0.01 32.88 16.88
N ALA A 75 -0.36 31.63 17.21
CA ALA A 75 0.55 30.65 17.78
C ALA A 75 1.76 30.35 16.87
N ILE A 76 1.58 30.22 15.55
CA ILE A 76 2.71 29.99 14.62
C ILE A 76 3.48 31.27 14.27
N LYS A 77 3.04 32.44 14.76
CA LYS A 77 3.62 33.76 14.45
C LYS A 77 3.60 34.13 12.97
N TYR A 78 2.61 33.67 12.21
CA TYR A 78 2.54 33.88 10.76
C TYR A 78 2.64 35.37 10.39
N PRO A 79 3.54 35.80 9.49
CA PRO A 79 3.71 37.22 9.18
C PRO A 79 2.42 37.82 8.61
N GLU A 80 1.88 38.84 9.28
CA GLU A 80 0.73 39.58 8.76
C GLU A 80 1.20 40.42 7.56
N SER A 81 0.79 40.04 6.36
CA SER A 81 1.03 40.86 5.18
C SER A 81 0.30 42.19 5.33
N THR A 82 1.04 43.29 5.49
CA THR A 82 0.53 44.64 5.26
C THR A 82 -0.16 44.69 3.90
N GLY A 83 -1.41 45.16 3.89
CA GLY A 83 -2.36 44.94 2.81
C GLY A 83 -1.96 45.39 1.41
N SER A 84 -2.78 44.87 0.47
CA SER A 84 -2.81 45.05 -0.98
C SER A 84 -1.72 44.35 -1.78
N ASP A 85 -1.95 43.07 -2.10
CA ASP A 85 -2.00 42.64 -3.49
C ASP A 85 -2.99 41.49 -3.64
N ALA A 86 -4.04 41.74 -4.43
CA ALA A 86 -4.94 40.70 -4.91
C ALA A 86 -4.14 39.70 -5.77
N PRO A 87 -4.54 38.42 -5.86
CA PRO A 87 -3.80 37.43 -6.63
C PRO A 87 -3.79 37.82 -8.11
N LEU A 88 -2.63 38.28 -8.60
CA LEU A 88 -2.39 38.51 -10.01
C LEU A 88 -2.32 37.17 -10.75
N SER A 89 -3.11 37.08 -11.81
CA SER A 89 -3.21 35.94 -12.74
C SER A 89 -1.86 35.41 -13.22
N PRO A 90 -1.75 34.10 -13.54
CA PRO A 90 -0.52 33.47 -13.99
C PRO A 90 -0.28 33.74 -15.48
N GLU A 91 0.03 34.98 -15.85
CA GLU A 91 0.55 35.35 -17.17
C GLU A 91 1.47 36.57 -16.99
N GLN A 92 2.74 36.35 -16.61
CA GLN A 92 3.92 37.19 -16.92
C GLN A 92 5.12 36.83 -16.04
N GLN A 93 5.78 35.71 -16.34
CA GLN A 93 7.22 35.57 -16.09
C GLN A 93 7.86 34.82 -17.25
N ALA A 94 8.12 35.57 -18.31
CA ALA A 94 9.10 35.23 -19.32
C ALA A 94 9.83 36.51 -19.69
N GLN A 95 10.99 36.79 -19.08
CA GLN A 95 12.22 37.13 -19.79
C GLN A 95 13.44 37.29 -18.86
N PRO A 96 14.66 37.02 -19.37
CA PRO A 96 15.89 36.87 -18.60
C PRO A 96 16.74 38.15 -18.57
N VAL A 97 17.53 38.35 -17.51
CA VAL A 97 18.59 39.37 -17.46
C VAL A 97 19.78 38.78 -16.68
N ILE A 98 20.77 38.21 -17.39
CA ILE A 98 22.09 38.79 -17.71
C ILE A 98 23.00 38.97 -16.47
N ALA A 99 24.07 38.17 -16.49
CA ALA A 99 25.23 38.24 -15.63
C ALA A 99 26.08 39.50 -15.88
N SER A 100 26.68 40.03 -14.81
CA SER A 100 27.91 40.82 -14.86
C SER A 100 28.70 40.63 -13.57
N ALA A 101 29.96 40.23 -13.75
CA ALA A 101 30.97 39.95 -12.74
C ALA A 101 31.80 41.19 -12.34
N SER A 102 32.46 41.12 -11.17
CA SER A 102 33.79 41.70 -10.84
C SER A 102 34.08 41.44 -9.33
N SER A 103 34.94 40.49 -8.95
CA SER A 103 36.43 40.56 -8.75
C SER A 103 36.83 41.08 -7.36
N ASP A 104 37.31 40.20 -6.46
CA ASP A 104 38.72 40.06 -5.97
C ASP A 104 38.94 40.91 -4.67
N ASP A 105 39.69 40.57 -3.62
CA ASP A 105 40.82 39.66 -3.41
C ASP A 105 41.14 39.48 -1.89
N ASP A 106 41.82 38.37 -1.57
CA ASP A 106 42.82 38.10 -0.50
C ASP A 106 42.54 38.16 1.03
N GLY A 107 42.81 37.00 1.69
CA GLY A 107 44.04 36.91 2.53
C GLY A 107 43.98 36.43 4.01
N ASN A 108 44.17 35.12 4.21
CA ASN A 108 45.00 34.41 5.22
C ASN A 108 44.79 34.41 6.77
N ASP A 109 44.67 33.17 7.29
CA ASP A 109 45.49 32.47 8.32
C ASP A 109 45.24 32.54 9.86
N LEU A 110 44.89 31.34 10.38
CA LEU A 110 45.53 30.51 11.46
C LEU A 110 45.48 30.85 12.98
N ALA A 111 44.97 29.84 13.71
CA ALA A 111 45.55 29.15 14.89
C ALA A 111 45.18 29.52 16.36
N GLU A 112 44.43 28.58 16.97
CA GLU A 112 44.69 27.78 18.20
C GLU A 112 44.76 28.34 19.64
N LEU A 113 44.42 27.41 20.56
CA LEU A 113 44.59 27.30 22.04
C LEU A 113 43.38 27.78 22.87
N GLY A 114 42.65 26.96 23.66
CA GLY A 114 42.94 25.74 24.43
C GLY A 114 42.47 26.02 25.89
N VAL A 115 41.68 25.19 26.60
CA VAL A 115 42.16 24.12 27.53
C VAL A 115 41.02 23.67 28.50
N LYS A 116 40.75 22.35 28.55
CA LYS A 116 40.44 21.38 29.67
C LYS A 116 39.24 21.61 30.64
N LEU A 117 38.19 20.73 30.66
CA LEU A 117 37.99 19.42 31.40
C LEU A 117 37.76 19.56 32.93
N PRO A 118 37.17 18.61 33.73
CA PRO A 118 36.26 17.46 33.48
C PRO A 118 35.26 17.02 34.66
N LEU A 119 34.55 15.88 34.46
CA LEU A 119 34.25 14.76 35.40
C LEU A 119 33.08 14.78 36.45
N ASN A 120 32.11 13.86 36.19
CA ASN A 120 31.64 12.72 37.03
C ASN A 120 30.35 12.70 37.89
N ASN A 121 29.60 11.60 37.65
CA ASN A 121 28.95 10.65 38.58
C ASN A 121 27.43 10.72 38.91
N SER A 122 26.70 9.81 38.22
CA SER A 122 25.97 8.63 38.73
C SER A 122 24.62 8.75 39.48
N SER A 123 23.65 8.00 38.93
CA SER A 123 22.78 6.98 39.57
C SER A 123 21.27 7.29 39.73
N THR A 124 20.51 6.67 38.81
CA THR A 124 19.33 5.80 38.97
C THR A 124 18.14 6.25 39.82
N GLN A 125 16.99 6.44 39.17
CA GLN A 125 15.68 6.07 39.71
C GLN A 125 14.80 5.35 38.67
N ILE A 126 14.05 4.40 39.20
CA ILE A 126 13.20 3.37 38.59
C ILE A 126 11.85 3.98 38.18
N VAL A 127 11.36 3.70 36.97
CA VAL A 127 10.05 4.16 36.44
C VAL A 127 9.09 2.96 36.29
N SER A 128 7.83 3.21 36.67
CA SER A 128 6.63 2.34 36.66
C SER A 128 6.03 2.12 35.25
N PRO A 129 5.14 1.11 35.05
CA PRO A 129 4.91 0.44 33.76
C PRO A 129 3.88 1.08 32.80
N ASP A 130 3.49 2.34 32.97
CA ASP A 130 2.44 2.99 32.15
C ASP A 130 2.95 4.25 31.42
N ASP A 131 4.19 4.20 30.91
CA ASP A 131 4.81 5.30 30.15
C ASP A 131 4.74 4.99 28.65
N ASP A 132 3.77 5.60 27.96
CA ASP A 132 3.68 5.65 26.50
C ASP A 132 4.84 6.51 25.99
N GLY A 133 5.96 5.85 25.68
CA GLY A 133 7.25 6.48 25.40
C GLY A 133 7.23 7.48 24.23
N ASP A 134 8.02 8.55 24.40
CA ASP A 134 8.20 9.65 23.45
C ASP A 134 8.47 9.20 22.00
N ASP A 135 7.48 9.43 21.13
CA ASP A 135 7.42 8.97 19.73
C ASP A 135 8.28 9.81 18.73
N LEU A 136 8.87 10.92 19.19
CA LEU A 136 9.81 11.75 18.44
C LEU A 136 10.98 12.10 19.36
N SER A 137 11.93 11.17 19.46
CA SER A 137 13.09 11.35 20.33
C SER A 137 14.30 11.84 19.55
N THR A 138 14.98 12.80 20.13
CA THR A 138 16.32 13.23 19.76
C THR A 138 17.31 12.18 20.26
N LEU A 139 18.47 12.03 19.61
CA LEU A 139 19.38 10.90 19.83
C LEU A 139 20.16 10.93 21.17
N SER A 140 19.77 11.78 22.13
CA SER A 140 20.49 11.92 23.42
C SER A 140 19.60 11.65 24.65
N GLY A 141 19.36 10.37 24.93
CA GLY A 141 18.89 9.96 26.25
C GLY A 141 20.02 9.95 27.28
N ALA A 142 20.16 11.02 28.08
CA ALA A 142 20.86 10.97 29.38
C ALA A 142 20.52 12.16 30.31
N GLY A 143 19.66 11.89 31.31
CA GLY A 143 19.80 12.48 32.66
C GLY A 143 18.86 13.63 33.05
N ALA A 144 17.67 13.30 33.54
CA ALA A 144 16.85 14.22 34.34
C ALA A 144 17.48 14.45 35.73
N HIS A 145 17.69 15.72 36.11
CA HIS A 145 17.79 16.14 37.51
C HIS A 145 16.88 17.33 37.79
N SER A 146 15.78 17.03 38.47
CA SER A 146 14.92 17.97 39.19
C SER A 146 15.68 18.65 40.33
N ARG A 147 15.58 19.97 40.42
CA ARG A 147 15.39 20.64 41.72
C ARG A 147 14.72 22.01 41.57
N ASN A 148 13.46 22.04 41.95
CA ASN A 148 12.82 23.20 42.55
C ASN A 148 13.68 23.73 43.70
N GLN A 149 14.01 25.02 43.69
CA GLN A 149 14.11 25.81 44.91
C GLN A 149 13.71 27.25 44.61
N SER A 150 12.49 27.54 45.05
CA SER A 150 11.96 28.85 45.33
C SER A 150 12.83 29.58 46.36
N THR A 151 13.28 30.78 46.01
CA THR A 151 13.54 31.84 46.99
C THR A 151 12.95 33.15 46.48
N SER A 152 11.74 33.40 46.97
CA SER A 152 11.21 34.74 47.17
C SER A 152 12.16 35.56 48.04
N SER A 153 12.60 36.71 47.55
CA SER A 153 12.99 37.83 48.41
C SER A 153 12.64 39.13 47.70
N GLY A 154 11.52 39.71 48.11
CA GLY A 154 11.16 41.08 47.75
C GLY A 154 12.06 42.10 48.45
N LEU A 155 12.12 43.27 47.83
CA LEU A 155 12.40 44.63 48.33
C LEU A 155 12.51 45.47 47.04
N GLY A 156 11.46 46.16 46.59
CA GLY A 156 10.88 47.30 47.29
C GLY A 156 11.72 48.53 47.02
N ASN A 157 11.46 49.24 45.93
CA ASN A 157 11.64 50.69 45.88
C ASN A 157 10.72 51.31 44.83
N VAL A 158 9.71 52.01 45.35
CA VAL A 158 8.92 53.01 44.66
C VAL A 158 9.80 54.25 44.57
N ASP A 159 10.08 54.73 43.37
CA ASP A 159 10.36 56.15 43.16
C ASP A 159 9.70 56.62 41.86
N SER A 160 8.89 57.65 42.05
CA SER A 160 8.08 58.36 41.10
C SER A 160 8.88 59.38 40.28
N GLY A 161 8.59 59.52 38.97
CA GLY A 161 8.89 60.79 38.29
C GLY A 161 9.05 60.76 36.76
N SER A 162 8.03 61.28 36.07
CA SER A 162 8.07 62.02 34.79
C SER A 162 8.51 61.32 33.50
N GLY A 163 7.51 60.93 32.71
CA GLY A 163 7.18 61.54 31.42
C GLY A 163 8.28 61.70 30.36
N SER A 164 8.28 60.80 29.38
CA SER A 164 8.43 61.19 27.98
C SER A 164 7.61 60.26 27.10
N ALA A 165 6.55 60.82 26.52
CA ALA A 165 5.84 60.22 25.41
C ALA A 165 6.78 60.12 24.21
N SER A 166 7.13 58.90 23.83
CA SER A 166 7.66 58.59 22.50
C SER A 166 6.88 57.40 21.98
N ALA A 167 6.12 57.67 20.93
CA ALA A 167 5.36 56.76 20.08
C ALA A 167 5.76 55.28 20.23
N GLU A 168 4.91 54.51 20.92
CA GLU A 168 4.80 53.08 20.66
C GLU A 168 4.24 52.94 19.26
N ASP A 169 5.07 52.42 18.34
CA ASP A 169 4.60 51.81 17.11
C ASP A 169 3.53 50.78 17.48
N LEU A 170 2.30 51.04 17.04
CA LEU A 170 1.17 50.11 17.10
C LEU A 170 1.43 48.96 16.11
N THR A 171 2.36 48.08 16.41
CA THR A 171 2.26 46.69 15.95
C THR A 171 1.19 46.04 16.83
N SER A 172 0.11 45.54 16.24
CA SER A 172 -0.90 44.74 16.91
C SER A 172 -0.22 43.71 17.81
N ALA A 173 -0.29 43.89 19.13
CA ALA A 173 0.26 42.93 20.07
C ALA A 173 -0.52 41.63 19.89
N ARG A 174 0.15 40.60 19.40
CA ARG A 174 -0.39 39.25 19.30
C ARG A 174 -0.73 38.73 20.69
N ASP A 175 -1.86 38.04 20.83
CA ASP A 175 -2.37 37.60 22.13
C ASP A 175 -1.43 36.58 22.80
N PHE A 176 -0.63 35.87 22.01
CA PHE A 176 0.26 34.79 22.48
C PHE A 176 1.76 35.08 22.35
N ASP A 177 2.16 36.33 22.08
CA ASP A 177 3.59 36.71 21.94
C ASP A 177 4.42 36.44 23.21
N GLN A 178 3.79 36.45 24.39
CA GLN A 178 4.43 36.25 25.69
C GLN A 178 4.66 34.77 26.05
N LEU A 179 4.16 33.80 25.27
CA LEU A 179 4.37 32.38 25.54
C LEU A 179 5.81 31.93 25.24
N ASN A 180 6.34 31.02 26.06
CA ASN A 180 7.58 30.30 25.74
C ASN A 180 7.35 29.31 24.59
N ASP A 181 8.43 28.81 23.99
CA ASP A 181 8.34 27.96 22.79
C ASP A 181 7.65 26.62 23.07
N GLU A 182 7.85 26.03 24.26
CA GLU A 182 7.15 24.81 24.68
C GLU A 182 5.63 24.99 24.78
N SER A 183 5.16 26.05 25.44
CA SER A 183 3.71 26.32 25.57
C SER A 183 3.09 26.70 24.22
N ARG A 184 3.87 27.32 23.34
CA ARG A 184 3.43 27.63 21.97
C ARG A 184 3.24 26.36 21.15
N VAL A 185 4.18 25.42 21.24
CA VAL A 185 4.05 24.10 20.60
C VAL A 185 2.85 23.33 21.16
N GLU A 186 2.63 23.36 22.47
CA GLU A 186 1.44 22.75 23.09
C GLU A 186 0.13 23.38 22.59
N LEU A 187 0.08 24.70 22.46
CA LEU A 187 -1.06 25.42 21.89
C LEU A 187 -1.31 25.02 20.42
N ILE A 188 -0.27 24.89 19.62
CA ILE A 188 -0.36 24.43 18.22
C ILE A 188 -0.93 23.00 18.17
N ILE A 189 -0.38 22.09 18.99
CA ILE A 189 -0.85 20.69 19.08
C ILE A 189 -2.33 20.64 19.47
N ASN A 190 -2.71 21.36 20.53
CA ASN A 190 -4.11 21.42 20.96
C ASN A 190 -5.00 21.95 19.84
N THR A 191 -4.57 23.01 19.15
CA THR A 191 -5.35 23.58 18.04
C THR A 191 -5.56 22.60 16.90
N LEU A 192 -4.50 21.89 16.48
CA LEU A 192 -4.58 20.84 15.46
C LEU A 192 -5.51 19.69 15.90
N LYS A 193 -5.45 19.27 17.16
CA LYS A 193 -6.34 18.24 17.72
C LYS A 193 -7.81 18.66 17.75
N VAL A 194 -8.13 19.92 18.09
CA VAL A 194 -9.52 20.40 18.00
C VAL A 194 -10.03 20.35 16.56
N PHE A 195 -9.21 20.77 15.58
CA PHE A 195 -9.57 20.64 14.18
C PHE A 195 -9.74 19.17 13.75
N ASP A 196 -8.86 18.28 14.20
CA ASP A 196 -8.94 16.84 13.93
C ASP A 196 -10.27 16.24 14.42
N VAL A 197 -10.62 16.54 15.68
CA VAL A 197 -11.88 16.14 16.32
C VAL A 197 -13.09 16.72 15.59
N LEU A 198 -13.02 17.98 15.14
CA LEU A 198 -14.08 18.61 14.36
C LEU A 198 -14.35 17.86 13.04
N PHE A 199 -13.30 17.56 12.26
CA PHE A 199 -13.45 16.82 11.01
C PHE A 199 -13.94 15.38 11.24
N ASP A 200 -13.39 14.67 12.24
CA ASP A 200 -13.82 13.30 12.59
C ASP A 200 -15.30 13.26 13.00
N CYS A 201 -15.75 14.24 13.78
CA CYS A 201 -17.15 14.40 14.18
C CYS A 201 -18.09 14.56 12.96
N LEU A 202 -17.77 15.45 12.03
CA LEU A 202 -18.59 15.71 10.84
C LEU A 202 -18.74 14.46 9.97
N VAL A 203 -17.67 13.67 9.85
CA VAL A 203 -17.66 12.40 9.11
C VAL A 203 -18.47 11.33 9.84
N LYS A 204 -18.26 11.14 11.14
CA LYS A 204 -19.00 10.16 11.96
C LYS A 204 -20.50 10.41 11.89
N SER A 205 -20.93 11.66 12.11
CA SER A 205 -22.34 12.07 12.08
C SER A 205 -22.96 11.84 10.71
N SER A 206 -22.25 12.24 9.64
CA SER A 206 -22.68 11.98 8.25
C SER A 206 -22.82 10.48 7.96
N ASN A 207 -21.96 9.63 8.53
CA ASN A 207 -22.00 8.18 8.34
C ASN A 207 -23.06 7.47 9.20
N SER A 208 -23.29 7.90 10.44
CA SER A 208 -24.37 7.40 11.32
C SER A 208 -25.72 7.54 10.63
N ILE A 209 -25.98 8.69 10.03
CA ILE A 209 -27.25 8.98 9.36
C ILE A 209 -27.38 8.25 8.03
N LYS A 210 -26.26 8.00 7.32
CA LYS A 210 -26.23 7.09 6.16
C LYS A 210 -26.60 5.65 6.54
N LYS A 211 -26.17 5.16 7.71
CA LYS A 211 -26.55 3.82 8.20
C LYS A 211 -28.03 3.78 8.60
N ALA A 212 -28.55 4.82 9.25
CA ALA A 212 -29.95 4.94 9.63
C ALA A 212 -30.89 5.03 8.40
N SER A 213 -30.52 5.80 7.39
CA SER A 213 -31.31 6.00 6.15
C SER A 213 -31.35 4.79 5.21
N ARG A 214 -30.50 3.77 5.37
CA ARG A 214 -30.69 2.47 4.68
C ARG A 214 -31.95 1.73 5.13
N SER A 215 -32.57 2.15 6.24
CA SER A 215 -33.80 1.55 6.79
C SER A 215 -35.08 2.34 6.50
N VAL A 216 -34.98 3.61 6.07
CA VAL A 216 -36.12 4.50 5.83
C VAL A 216 -35.95 5.23 4.50
N VAL A 217 -36.89 5.03 3.60
CA VAL A 217 -36.96 5.72 2.30
C VAL A 217 -37.27 7.21 2.56
N SER A 218 -36.40 8.10 2.12
CA SER A 218 -36.53 9.58 2.08
C SER A 218 -36.05 10.42 3.28
N ILE A 219 -34.79 10.24 3.71
CA ILE A 219 -34.07 11.35 4.38
C ILE A 219 -33.07 11.90 3.35
N ASN A 220 -33.09 13.23 3.13
CA ASN A 220 -32.14 13.92 2.26
C ASN A 220 -30.72 13.55 2.70
N LYS A 221 -29.90 13.05 1.76
CA LYS A 221 -28.52 12.61 2.03
C LYS A 221 -27.58 13.82 2.09
N THR A 222 -27.81 14.75 3.01
CA THR A 222 -26.99 15.96 3.09
C THR A 222 -25.66 15.68 3.76
N ASN A 223 -24.55 16.06 3.12
CA ASN A 223 -23.22 15.98 3.70
C ASN A 223 -22.90 17.22 4.55
N LEU A 224 -22.66 17.03 5.86
CA LEU A 224 -22.35 18.13 6.79
C LEU A 224 -21.09 18.91 6.42
N ILE A 225 -20.08 18.25 5.85
CA ILE A 225 -18.86 18.93 5.39
C ILE A 225 -19.22 19.85 4.21
N ALA A 226 -20.02 19.38 3.26
CA ALA A 226 -20.47 20.21 2.15
C ALA A 226 -21.27 21.42 2.68
N MET A 227 -22.20 21.20 3.62
CA MET A 227 -23.00 22.28 4.23
C MET A 227 -22.16 23.33 4.97
N LEU A 228 -21.13 22.91 5.72
CA LEU A 228 -20.26 23.82 6.47
C LEU A 228 -19.54 24.80 5.55
N PHE A 229 -19.09 24.32 4.39
CA PHE A 229 -18.29 25.07 3.43
C PHE A 229 -19.09 25.66 2.25
N SER A 230 -20.35 25.26 2.01
CA SER A 230 -21.20 25.79 0.93
C SER A 230 -21.97 27.06 1.31
N ASN A 231 -22.35 27.20 2.59
CA ASN A 231 -23.23 28.27 3.08
C ASN A 231 -22.46 29.45 3.72
N TRP A 232 -21.13 29.44 3.59
CA TRP A 232 -20.27 30.46 4.16
C TRP A 232 -19.82 31.45 3.08
N ASP A 233 -19.91 32.76 3.34
CA ASP A 233 -19.27 33.82 2.56
C ASP A 233 -17.72 33.64 2.39
N LEU A 234 -17.11 32.64 3.05
CA LEU A 234 -15.74 32.17 2.87
C LEU A 234 -15.72 30.96 1.92
N ASN A 235 -16.23 31.11 0.70
CA ASN A 235 -15.97 30.16 -0.37
C ASN A 235 -14.44 29.99 -0.52
N LYS A 236 -13.93 28.77 -0.35
CA LYS A 236 -12.52 28.39 -0.62
C LYS A 236 -11.44 29.02 0.28
N SER A 237 -11.64 30.21 0.82
CA SER A 237 -10.61 30.97 1.55
C SER A 237 -10.23 30.38 2.90
N GLY A 238 -11.18 29.90 3.71
CA GLY A 238 -10.89 29.45 5.09
C GLY A 238 -10.03 28.19 5.19
N LEU A 239 -10.31 27.15 4.39
CA LEU A 239 -9.46 25.95 4.33
C LEU A 239 -8.13 26.25 3.63
N THR A 240 -8.17 27.01 2.54
CA THR A 240 -6.95 27.39 1.81
C THR A 240 -6.00 28.20 2.71
N ASP A 241 -6.52 29.13 3.52
CA ASP A 241 -5.73 29.92 4.46
C ASP A 241 -5.10 29.04 5.55
N LEU A 242 -5.88 28.14 6.16
CA LEU A 242 -5.35 27.18 7.12
C LEU A 242 -4.22 26.34 6.52
N LEU A 243 -4.41 25.81 5.30
CA LEU A 243 -3.42 24.97 4.64
C LEU A 243 -2.17 25.75 4.22
N ILE A 244 -2.29 26.99 3.72
CA ILE A 244 -1.13 27.85 3.39
C ILE A 244 -0.30 28.10 4.65
N ARG A 245 -0.95 28.42 5.76
CA ARG A 245 -0.28 28.72 7.03
C ARG A 245 0.36 27.49 7.65
N LEU A 246 -0.32 26.34 7.58
CA LEU A 246 0.25 25.07 8.01
C LEU A 246 1.46 24.68 7.16
N LYS A 247 1.38 24.86 5.83
CA LYS A 247 2.50 24.64 4.92
C LYS A 247 3.70 25.49 5.32
N TRP A 248 3.50 26.79 5.50
CA TRP A 248 4.55 27.71 5.93
C TRP A 248 5.18 27.31 7.28
N TYR A 249 4.36 26.89 8.24
CA TYR A 249 4.86 26.40 9.53
C TYR A 249 5.74 25.15 9.38
N MET A 250 5.28 24.17 8.60
CA MET A 250 6.05 22.95 8.33
C MET A 250 7.36 23.25 7.59
N GLU A 251 7.34 24.15 6.59
CA GLU A 251 8.54 24.58 5.87
C GLU A 251 9.54 25.24 6.81
N SER A 252 9.09 26.16 7.66
CA SER A 252 9.93 26.84 8.65
C SER A 252 10.57 25.85 9.63
N CYS A 253 9.81 24.88 10.13
CA CYS A 253 10.32 23.83 11.01
C CYS A 253 11.38 22.95 10.32
N ILE A 254 11.18 22.61 9.05
CA ILE A 254 12.14 21.80 8.28
C ILE A 254 13.42 22.59 8.00
N GLU A 255 13.30 23.86 7.61
CA GLU A 255 14.45 24.75 7.39
C GLU A 255 15.28 24.91 8.68
N GLU A 256 14.64 25.03 9.83
CA GLU A 256 15.31 25.09 11.14
C GLU A 256 16.10 23.82 11.44
N ILE A 257 15.55 22.63 11.16
CA ILE A 257 16.25 21.34 11.31
C ILE A 257 17.47 21.26 10.39
N GLU A 258 17.35 21.73 9.15
CA GLU A 258 18.43 21.70 8.17
C GLU A 258 19.58 22.64 8.56
N GLN A 259 19.25 23.85 9.01
CA GLN A 259 20.22 24.91 9.33
C GLN A 259 20.85 24.77 10.73
N SER A 260 20.16 24.16 11.68
CA SER A 260 20.62 24.06 13.07
C SER A 260 21.66 22.95 13.26
N ASP A 261 22.70 23.22 14.05
CA ASP A 261 23.63 22.20 14.55
C ASP A 261 23.09 21.46 15.79
N GLU A 262 21.95 21.91 16.32
CA GLU A 262 21.33 21.31 17.48
C GLU A 262 20.69 19.95 17.16
N SER A 263 20.59 19.12 18.19
CA SER A 263 19.96 17.79 18.09
C SER A 263 18.59 17.74 18.75
N ASN A 264 18.17 18.79 19.46
CA ASN A 264 16.90 18.85 20.19
C ASN A 264 15.96 19.89 19.61
N PHE A 265 14.80 19.44 19.11
CA PHE A 265 13.82 20.30 18.46
C PHE A 265 12.47 20.20 19.18
N VAL A 266 12.00 21.30 19.76
CA VAL A 266 10.77 21.33 20.58
C VAL A 266 9.51 21.15 19.72
N PHE A 267 9.53 21.59 18.46
CA PHE A 267 8.38 21.61 17.54
C PHE A 267 8.07 20.28 16.86
N LEU A 268 8.86 19.22 17.10
CA LEU A 268 8.69 17.93 16.42
C LEU A 268 7.30 17.32 16.65
N SER A 269 6.79 17.40 17.87
CA SER A 269 5.44 16.90 18.23
C SER A 269 4.35 17.63 17.43
N ALA A 270 4.45 18.95 17.25
CA ALA A 270 3.54 19.69 16.38
C ALA A 270 3.68 19.32 14.90
N LEU A 271 4.89 19.00 14.42
CA LEU A 271 5.09 18.51 13.06
C LEU A 271 4.42 17.15 12.83
N LYS A 272 4.49 16.24 13.82
CA LYS A 272 3.74 14.97 13.82
C LYS A 272 2.25 15.25 13.68
N GLU A 273 1.67 16.01 14.62
CA GLU A 273 0.24 16.31 14.61
C GLU A 273 -0.22 17.01 13.32
N SER A 274 0.65 17.80 12.68
CA SER A 274 0.36 18.40 11.37
C SER A 274 0.15 17.35 10.27
N ILE A 275 0.96 16.29 10.25
CA ILE A 275 0.82 15.16 9.30
C ILE A 275 -0.46 14.38 9.56
N TYR A 276 -0.79 14.15 10.84
CA TYR A 276 -2.03 13.48 11.23
C TYR A 276 -3.25 14.28 10.81
N PHE A 277 -3.27 15.58 11.12
CA PHE A 277 -4.33 16.51 10.74
C PHE A 277 -4.55 16.56 9.21
N LEU A 278 -3.47 16.68 8.42
CA LEU A 278 -3.56 16.65 6.95
C LEU A 278 -4.19 15.34 6.45
N THR A 279 -3.76 14.21 7.01
CA THR A 279 -4.25 12.88 6.62
C THR A 279 -5.73 12.70 7.00
N GLN A 280 -6.12 13.13 8.19
CA GLN A 280 -7.51 13.03 8.66
C GLN A 280 -8.44 13.96 7.87
N THR A 281 -7.98 15.14 7.48
CA THR A 281 -8.76 16.05 6.64
C THR A 281 -9.01 15.44 5.26
N VAL A 282 -7.96 14.89 4.61
CA VAL A 282 -8.09 14.18 3.33
C VAL A 282 -9.01 12.96 3.46
N ARG A 283 -8.85 12.16 4.53
CA ARG A 283 -9.76 11.06 4.86
C ARG A 283 -11.21 11.52 4.90
N SER A 284 -11.47 12.65 5.57
CA SER A 284 -12.82 13.17 5.75
C SER A 284 -13.51 13.50 4.42
N PHE A 285 -12.74 14.03 3.46
CA PHE A 285 -13.23 14.31 2.12
C PHE A 285 -13.46 13.05 1.29
N TYR A 286 -12.54 12.08 1.30
CA TYR A 286 -12.73 10.83 0.56
C TYR A 286 -13.87 9.96 1.10
N LEU A 287 -14.07 9.92 2.42
CA LEU A 287 -15.23 9.24 3.03
C LEU A 287 -16.56 9.95 2.73
N SER A 288 -16.48 11.23 2.39
CA SER A 288 -17.61 12.04 1.95
C SER A 288 -17.98 11.82 0.48
N ILE A 289 -17.04 11.40 -0.37
CA ILE A 289 -17.28 11.08 -1.78
C ILE A 289 -18.16 9.84 -1.92
N HIS A 290 -19.24 9.95 -2.69
CA HIS A 290 -20.11 8.82 -3.01
C HIS A 290 -19.75 8.19 -4.35
N THR A 291 -19.34 6.91 -4.35
CA THR A 291 -18.94 6.17 -5.57
C THR A 291 -20.05 6.02 -6.62
N GLN A 292 -21.32 6.28 -6.25
CA GLN A 292 -22.48 6.27 -7.17
C GLN A 292 -22.82 7.67 -7.72
N ASN A 293 -22.34 8.76 -7.11
CA ASN A 293 -22.71 10.14 -7.44
C ASN A 293 -21.68 10.85 -8.34
N LEU A 294 -20.85 10.10 -9.08
CA LEU A 294 -19.89 10.68 -10.05
C LEU A 294 -20.57 11.43 -11.22
N SER A 295 -21.90 11.48 -11.26
CA SER A 295 -22.65 12.36 -12.17
C SER A 295 -22.50 13.82 -11.74
N SER A 296 -22.01 14.66 -12.66
CA SER A 296 -21.61 16.07 -12.50
C SER A 296 -22.69 17.08 -12.05
N SER A 297 -23.86 16.63 -11.57
CA SER A 297 -25.03 17.48 -11.29
C SER A 297 -25.34 17.67 -9.80
N ASP A 298 -24.49 17.18 -8.89
CA ASP A 298 -24.70 17.27 -7.44
C ASP A 298 -23.83 18.39 -6.86
N GLU A 299 -24.45 19.47 -6.36
CA GLU A 299 -23.75 20.64 -5.79
C GLU A 299 -22.86 20.23 -4.60
N GLU A 300 -23.31 19.28 -3.77
CA GLU A 300 -22.53 18.78 -2.62
C GLU A 300 -21.25 18.06 -3.06
N PHE A 301 -21.34 17.28 -4.14
CA PHE A 301 -20.18 16.59 -4.71
C PHE A 301 -19.17 17.60 -5.28
N ASN A 302 -19.64 18.66 -5.93
CA ASN A 302 -18.78 19.73 -6.43
C ASN A 302 -18.06 20.47 -5.28
N THR A 303 -18.74 20.77 -4.17
CA THR A 303 -18.10 21.36 -2.99
C THR A 303 -16.99 20.46 -2.44
N ILE A 304 -17.24 19.16 -2.26
CA ILE A 304 -16.20 18.23 -1.76
C ILE A 304 -15.03 18.12 -2.75
N LYS A 305 -15.33 18.14 -4.05
CA LYS A 305 -14.32 18.15 -5.12
C LYS A 305 -13.42 19.38 -5.05
N GLU A 306 -14.00 20.55 -4.84
CA GLU A 306 -13.27 21.80 -4.65
C GLU A 306 -12.43 21.80 -3.38
N LEU A 307 -12.97 21.29 -2.26
CA LEU A 307 -12.22 21.15 -1.00
C LEU A 307 -11.00 20.23 -1.18
N LEU A 308 -11.13 19.09 -1.86
CA LEU A 308 -9.97 18.22 -2.14
C LEU A 308 -8.96 18.89 -3.09
N TYR A 309 -9.46 19.71 -4.03
CA TYR A 309 -8.58 20.45 -4.93
C TYR A 309 -7.72 21.49 -4.21
N THR A 310 -8.16 22.05 -3.07
CA THR A 310 -7.32 22.99 -2.28
C THR A 310 -5.96 22.40 -1.90
N PHE A 311 -5.89 21.10 -1.60
CA PHE A 311 -4.62 20.41 -1.31
C PHE A 311 -3.69 20.31 -2.53
N HIS A 312 -4.24 20.30 -3.74
CA HIS A 312 -3.49 20.33 -5.00
C HIS A 312 -3.08 21.76 -5.39
N GLU A 313 -3.82 22.77 -4.93
CA GLU A 313 -3.53 24.19 -5.16
C GLU A 313 -2.46 24.72 -4.19
N VAL A 314 -2.54 24.39 -2.90
CA VAL A 314 -1.53 24.75 -1.89
C VAL A 314 -0.23 23.97 -2.09
N ASP A 315 -0.37 22.71 -2.51
CA ASP A 315 0.72 21.79 -2.85
C ASP A 315 1.75 21.56 -1.71
N PHE A 316 1.55 20.49 -0.94
CA PHE A 316 2.48 20.04 0.10
C PHE A 316 3.60 19.14 -0.43
N SER A 317 3.68 18.90 -1.75
CA SER A 317 4.62 17.95 -2.34
C SER A 317 6.07 18.19 -1.93
N GLY A 318 6.54 19.44 -2.03
CA GLY A 318 7.89 19.86 -1.65
C GLY A 318 8.17 19.68 -0.15
N VAL A 319 7.21 20.04 0.72
CA VAL A 319 7.33 19.89 2.18
C VAL A 319 7.51 18.42 2.56
N MET A 320 6.67 17.55 2.01
CA MET A 320 6.71 16.12 2.31
C MET A 320 7.97 15.46 1.76
N GLU A 321 8.48 15.92 0.60
CA GLU A 321 9.74 15.46 0.04
C GLU A 321 10.93 15.87 0.94
N SER A 322 10.99 17.13 1.37
CA SER A 322 12.02 17.62 2.28
C SER A 322 11.98 16.88 3.63
N LEU A 323 10.79 16.65 4.20
CA LEU A 323 10.61 15.85 5.41
C LEU A 323 11.17 14.43 5.26
N MET A 324 10.91 13.78 4.12
CA MET A 324 11.42 12.45 3.82
C MET A 324 12.94 12.43 3.65
N ARG A 325 13.52 13.51 3.12
CA ARG A 325 14.98 13.68 2.98
C ARG A 325 15.67 13.84 4.33
N ILE A 326 15.21 14.75 5.19
CA ILE A 326 15.84 15.01 6.50
C ILE A 326 15.73 13.83 7.47
N THR A 327 14.80 12.91 7.22
CA THR A 327 14.58 11.69 8.01
C THR A 327 15.26 10.45 7.44
N SER A 328 16.08 10.62 6.39
CA SER A 328 16.86 9.53 5.79
C SER A 328 18.34 9.61 6.24
N PRO A 329 19.05 8.48 6.35
CA PRO A 329 20.45 8.47 6.76
C PRO A 329 21.34 9.36 5.87
N THR A 330 22.31 10.04 6.47
CA THR A 330 23.26 10.87 5.74
C THR A 330 24.56 10.11 5.52
N GLU A 331 25.06 10.16 4.30
CA GLU A 331 26.34 9.57 3.92
C GLU A 331 27.50 10.55 4.18
N ILE A 332 28.58 10.05 4.77
CA ILE A 332 29.86 10.76 4.83
C ILE A 332 30.94 9.86 4.24
N ILE A 333 31.66 10.40 3.24
CA ILE A 333 32.83 9.77 2.64
C ILE A 333 34.01 10.06 3.57
N LEU A 334 34.61 9.01 4.14
CA LEU A 334 35.80 9.14 4.97
C LEU A 334 37.06 9.22 4.08
N ASP A 335 38.16 9.71 4.66
CA ASP A 335 39.43 9.95 3.96
C ASP A 335 40.01 8.69 3.25
N ASP A 336 39.57 7.49 3.65
CA ASP A 336 39.98 6.19 3.08
C ASP A 336 39.07 5.70 1.92
N ASP A 337 38.25 6.56 1.31
CA ASP A 337 37.17 6.21 0.36
C ASP A 337 36.11 5.24 0.94
N SER A 338 36.13 5.00 2.25
CA SER A 338 35.11 4.20 2.93
C SER A 338 33.87 5.03 3.24
N ILE A 339 32.71 4.52 2.85
CA ILE A 339 31.42 5.17 3.09
C ILE A 339 30.93 4.81 4.50
N LYS A 340 30.63 5.81 5.33
CA LYS A 340 29.94 5.61 6.60
C LYS A 340 28.61 6.37 6.61
N TYR A 341 27.55 5.66 7.02
CA TYR A 341 26.23 6.25 7.18
C TYR A 341 26.01 6.69 8.63
N PHE A 342 25.45 7.88 8.81
CA PHE A 342 25.07 8.43 10.09
C PHE A 342 23.54 8.49 10.21
N PRO A 343 23.00 8.30 11.42
CA PRO A 343 21.57 8.43 11.64
C PRO A 343 21.11 9.86 11.33
N PRO A 344 19.87 10.05 10.84
CA PRO A 344 19.33 11.38 10.58
C PRO A 344 19.18 12.18 11.88
N LYS A 345 19.19 13.52 11.77
CA LYS A 345 18.94 14.44 12.91
C LYS A 345 17.57 14.20 13.54
N VAL A 346 16.57 13.91 12.71
CA VAL A 346 15.19 13.66 13.10
C VAL A 346 14.72 12.36 12.45
N ARG A 347 13.90 11.58 13.15
CA ARG A 347 13.33 10.33 12.63
C ARG A 347 11.81 10.34 12.70
N LEU A 348 11.17 9.63 11.79
CA LEU A 348 9.75 9.33 11.88
C LEU A 348 9.57 7.94 12.51
N SER A 349 8.67 7.82 13.48
CA SER A 349 8.20 6.51 13.93
C SER A 349 7.53 5.77 12.76
N ALA A 350 7.50 4.43 12.83
CA ALA A 350 6.91 3.63 11.77
C ALA A 350 5.43 3.99 11.49
N GLU A 351 4.67 4.32 12.52
CA GLU A 351 3.26 4.75 12.38
C GLU A 351 3.15 6.10 11.68
N THR A 352 3.97 7.08 12.06
CA THR A 352 3.99 8.40 11.40
C THR A 352 4.40 8.29 9.94
N LEU A 353 5.36 7.41 9.61
CA LEU A 353 5.75 7.13 8.24
C LEU A 353 4.61 6.50 7.43
N ILE A 354 3.85 5.56 8.01
CA ILE A 354 2.70 4.94 7.35
C ILE A 354 1.58 5.97 7.13
N THR A 355 1.35 6.88 8.08
CA THR A 355 0.40 8.01 7.94
C THR A 355 0.84 8.95 6.82
N LEU A 356 2.12 9.29 6.75
CA LEU A 356 2.68 10.07 5.65
C LEU A 356 2.52 9.37 4.29
N TYR A 357 2.76 8.06 4.24
CA TYR A 357 2.51 7.25 3.05
C TYR A 357 1.02 7.21 2.68
N LEU A 358 0.11 7.21 3.65
CA LEU A 358 -1.32 7.27 3.39
C LEU A 358 -1.70 8.61 2.74
N PHE A 359 -1.21 9.72 3.28
CA PHE A 359 -1.40 11.05 2.70
C PHE A 359 -0.84 11.12 1.28
N LEU A 360 0.45 10.81 1.08
CA LEU A 360 1.09 10.84 -0.24
C LEU A 360 0.40 9.90 -1.24
N GLY A 361 0.09 8.68 -0.80
CA GLY A 361 -0.59 7.68 -1.62
C GLY A 361 -1.97 8.14 -2.07
N ALA A 362 -2.75 8.79 -1.19
CA ALA A 362 -4.05 9.35 -1.52
C ALA A 362 -3.91 10.52 -2.50
N MET A 363 -3.05 11.49 -2.20
CA MET A 363 -2.87 12.68 -3.02
C MET A 363 -2.34 12.35 -4.42
N THR A 364 -1.31 11.52 -4.53
CA THR A 364 -0.71 11.15 -5.82
C THR A 364 -1.64 10.30 -6.70
N ASN A 365 -2.45 9.43 -6.09
CA ASN A 365 -3.40 8.58 -6.82
C ASN A 365 -4.81 9.17 -6.92
N THR A 366 -4.99 10.46 -6.63
CA THR A 366 -6.28 11.15 -6.84
C THR A 366 -6.77 10.96 -8.28
N PRO A 367 -7.95 10.37 -8.49
CA PRO A 367 -8.49 10.15 -9.83
C PRO A 367 -8.80 11.45 -10.56
N LYS A 368 -8.68 11.43 -11.90
CA LYS A 368 -8.87 12.64 -12.71
C LYS A 368 -10.29 13.18 -12.59
N GLY A 369 -11.31 12.32 -12.50
CA GLY A 369 -12.69 12.74 -12.31
C GLY A 369 -12.94 13.56 -11.03
N VAL A 370 -12.08 13.43 -10.02
CA VAL A 370 -12.14 14.20 -8.77
C VAL A 370 -11.31 15.50 -8.85
N LEU A 371 -10.51 15.70 -9.88
CA LEU A 371 -9.83 16.97 -10.12
C LEU A 371 -10.67 17.85 -11.07
N PRO A 372 -10.73 19.17 -10.88
CA PRO A 372 -11.42 20.06 -11.80
C PRO A 372 -10.71 20.08 -13.15
N ASP A 373 -11.50 20.03 -14.23
CA ASP A 373 -10.99 20.16 -15.60
C ASP A 373 -10.60 21.63 -15.85
N ARG A 374 -9.37 22.01 -15.51
CA ARG A 374 -8.82 23.29 -15.97
C ARG A 374 -8.07 23.08 -17.29
N VAL A 375 -8.58 23.71 -18.34
CA VAL A 375 -7.83 23.93 -19.58
C VAL A 375 -6.73 24.93 -19.25
N ILE A 376 -5.53 24.44 -18.96
CA ILE A 376 -4.34 25.29 -18.82
C ILE A 376 -3.75 25.44 -20.23
N GLY A 377 -4.00 26.59 -20.87
CA GLY A 377 -3.34 26.99 -22.10
C GLY A 377 -4.23 27.83 -23.01
N SER A 378 -3.92 29.13 -23.12
CA SER A 378 -4.34 30.00 -24.23
C SER A 378 -3.63 29.63 -25.55
N ASP A 379 -2.73 28.66 -25.53
CA ASP A 379 -1.88 28.25 -26.65
C ASP A 379 -2.41 26.97 -27.31
N ILE A 380 -3.05 27.12 -28.47
CA ILE A 380 -3.75 26.07 -29.24
C ILE A 380 -2.79 24.96 -29.73
N THR A 381 -1.48 25.15 -29.59
CA THR A 381 -0.45 24.27 -30.16
C THR A 381 0.06 23.19 -29.19
N ASN A 382 -0.22 23.30 -27.88
CA ASN A 382 0.29 22.36 -26.86
C ASN A 382 -0.87 21.59 -26.20
N THR A 383 -1.40 20.58 -26.90
CA THR A 383 -2.48 19.71 -26.42
C THR A 383 -2.01 18.60 -25.47
N SER A 384 -0.80 18.70 -24.92
CA SER A 384 -0.37 17.77 -23.86
C SER A 384 -0.95 18.24 -22.53
N ILE A 385 -2.01 17.57 -22.08
CA ILE A 385 -2.57 17.72 -20.74
C ILE A 385 -1.49 17.24 -19.75
N THR A 386 -0.60 18.15 -19.33
CA THR A 386 0.28 17.91 -18.20
C THR A 386 -0.60 17.67 -16.98
N SER A 387 -0.31 16.61 -16.22
CA SER A 387 -1.17 16.22 -15.11
C SER A 387 -1.30 17.38 -14.11
N ILE A 388 -2.55 17.79 -13.84
CA ILE A 388 -2.91 18.85 -12.87
C ILE A 388 -2.43 18.49 -11.45
N ASN A 389 -2.15 17.21 -11.18
CA ASN A 389 -1.73 16.74 -9.87
C ASN A 389 -0.21 16.97 -9.63
N PRO A 390 0.20 17.92 -8.75
CA PRO A 390 1.62 18.17 -8.46
C PRO A 390 2.28 17.00 -7.73
N TYR A 391 1.54 16.22 -6.94
CA TYR A 391 2.06 15.08 -6.19
C TYR A 391 2.55 13.92 -7.09
N LYS A 392 2.18 13.91 -8.38
CA LYS A 392 2.75 12.99 -9.38
C LYS A 392 4.14 13.40 -9.86
N LYS A 393 4.51 14.67 -9.66
CA LYS A 393 5.79 15.25 -10.06
C LYS A 393 6.81 15.31 -8.92
N ILE A 394 6.45 14.82 -7.72
CA ILE A 394 7.40 14.63 -6.62
C ILE A 394 8.60 13.85 -7.14
N SER A 395 9.81 14.32 -6.81
CA SER A 395 11.05 13.75 -7.34
C SER A 395 11.11 12.24 -7.13
N ARG A 396 10.69 11.76 -5.95
CA ARG A 396 10.59 10.33 -5.61
C ARG A 396 9.80 9.51 -6.65
N PHE A 397 8.75 10.05 -7.26
CA PHE A 397 7.95 9.31 -8.24
C PHE A 397 8.42 9.52 -9.68
N SER A 398 9.10 10.62 -10.00
CA SER A 398 9.45 10.98 -11.38
C SER A 398 10.94 10.92 -11.74
N LYS A 399 11.85 10.83 -10.75
CA LYS A 399 13.29 10.86 -10.99
C LYS A 399 13.83 9.56 -11.56
N GLU A 400 15.04 9.64 -12.13
CA GLU A 400 15.83 8.46 -12.45
C GLU A 400 16.57 7.97 -11.20
N TYR A 401 16.43 6.68 -10.91
CA TYR A 401 17.11 6.02 -9.81
C TYR A 401 18.43 5.41 -10.28
N ASP A 402 19.42 5.45 -9.40
CA ASP A 402 20.52 4.48 -9.36
C ASP A 402 20.33 3.54 -8.15
N TRP A 403 21.20 2.53 -8.00
CA TRP A 403 21.10 1.59 -6.87
C TRP A 403 21.24 2.30 -5.51
N LYS A 404 22.08 3.33 -5.43
CA LYS A 404 22.38 4.03 -4.17
C LYS A 404 21.17 4.83 -3.71
N GLN A 405 20.62 5.67 -4.58
CA GLN A 405 19.41 6.45 -4.33
C GLN A 405 18.21 5.54 -4.05
N PHE A 406 18.06 4.45 -4.80
CA PHE A 406 17.03 3.44 -4.52
C PHE A 406 17.18 2.87 -3.12
N ASN A 407 18.42 2.53 -2.72
CA ASN A 407 18.67 1.93 -1.43
C ASN A 407 18.38 2.91 -0.29
N GLU A 408 18.94 4.11 -0.35
CA GLU A 408 18.83 5.15 0.69
C GLU A 408 17.39 5.65 0.89
N GLU A 409 16.65 5.92 -0.19
CA GLU A 409 15.34 6.57 -0.09
C GLU A 409 14.15 5.60 -0.05
N LEU A 410 14.29 4.43 -0.66
CA LEU A 410 13.20 3.47 -0.83
C LEU A 410 13.47 2.18 -0.06
N ASN A 411 14.55 1.47 -0.38
CA ASN A 411 14.80 0.12 0.12
C ASN A 411 14.86 0.09 1.65
N MET A 412 15.56 1.05 2.24
CA MET A 412 15.68 1.21 3.69
C MET A 412 14.37 1.40 4.46
N LYS A 413 13.31 1.87 3.79
CA LYS A 413 11.99 2.08 4.40
C LYS A 413 11.03 0.93 4.09
N PHE A 414 10.99 0.49 2.82
CA PHE A 414 10.08 -0.57 2.38
C PHE A 414 10.51 -1.97 2.83
N LEU A 415 11.80 -2.29 2.73
CA LEU A 415 12.31 -3.63 2.98
C LEU A 415 12.10 -4.09 4.42
N PRO A 416 12.37 -3.27 5.47
CA PRO A 416 12.05 -3.65 6.84
C PRO A 416 10.56 -3.85 7.11
N ILE A 417 9.70 -3.01 6.53
CA ILE A 417 8.24 -3.17 6.66
C ILE A 417 7.79 -4.49 6.03
N PHE A 418 8.32 -4.83 4.84
CA PHE A 418 8.01 -6.10 4.19
C PHE A 418 8.51 -7.31 4.99
N CYS A 419 9.69 -7.21 5.63
CA CYS A 419 10.21 -8.26 6.51
C CYS A 419 9.32 -8.45 7.74
N MET A 420 8.94 -7.36 8.41
CA MET A 420 8.05 -7.40 9.56
C MET A 420 6.69 -8.04 9.22
N GLU A 421 6.05 -7.61 8.14
CA GLU A 421 4.74 -8.15 7.72
C GLU A 421 4.86 -9.60 7.19
N PHE A 422 5.95 -9.94 6.50
CA PHE A 422 6.22 -11.32 6.10
C PHE A 422 6.38 -12.22 7.33
N ASN A 423 7.15 -11.81 8.33
CA ASN A 423 7.37 -12.58 9.55
C ASN A 423 6.05 -12.84 10.29
N TYR A 424 5.21 -11.80 10.39
CA TYR A 424 3.85 -11.90 10.93
C TYR A 424 3.00 -12.91 10.15
N CYS A 425 3.00 -12.84 8.81
CA CYS A 425 2.25 -13.79 7.97
C CYS A 425 2.77 -15.23 8.09
N TYR A 426 4.09 -15.41 8.09
CA TYR A 426 4.75 -16.73 8.16
C TYR A 426 4.41 -17.44 9.47
N GLN A 427 4.43 -16.71 10.60
CA GLN A 427 4.12 -17.27 11.92
C GLN A 427 2.62 -17.37 12.22
N PHE A 428 1.75 -16.74 11.44
CA PHE A 428 0.31 -16.78 11.66
C PHE A 428 -0.21 -18.24 11.75
N ARG A 429 0.33 -19.14 10.93
CA ARG A 429 0.04 -20.59 10.93
C ARG A 429 1.26 -21.42 10.56
N PRO A 430 1.33 -22.69 10.98
CA PRO A 430 2.41 -23.58 10.59
C PRO A 430 2.44 -23.79 9.08
N ASP A 431 3.65 -23.73 8.53
CA ASP A 431 3.98 -24.12 7.17
C ASP A 431 3.81 -25.65 7.02
N LEU A 432 2.83 -26.07 6.21
CA LEU A 432 2.49 -27.49 6.08
C LEU A 432 3.56 -28.29 5.33
N MET A 433 4.30 -27.67 4.41
CA MET A 433 5.42 -28.35 3.75
C MET A 433 6.52 -28.69 4.77
N ALA A 434 6.81 -27.77 5.69
CA ALA A 434 7.76 -28.01 6.77
C ALA A 434 7.25 -29.08 7.76
N VAL A 435 5.95 -29.09 8.08
CA VAL A 435 5.35 -30.08 8.99
C VAL A 435 5.34 -31.49 8.40
N GLU A 436 4.89 -31.65 7.15
CA GLU A 436 4.82 -32.96 6.48
C GLU A 436 6.21 -33.62 6.37
N ARG A 437 7.23 -32.81 6.06
CA ARG A 437 8.63 -33.25 5.92
C ARG A 437 9.31 -33.53 7.26
N ASN A 438 8.75 -33.06 8.38
CA ASN A 438 9.20 -33.40 9.73
C ASN A 438 8.43 -34.59 10.34
N SER A 439 7.59 -35.28 9.56
CA SER A 439 6.86 -36.46 10.02
C SER A 439 7.76 -37.68 10.25
N ILE A 440 7.32 -38.61 11.11
CA ILE A 440 8.03 -39.87 11.42
C ILE A 440 8.43 -40.65 10.15
N LEU A 441 7.61 -40.58 9.09
CA LEU A 441 7.87 -41.23 7.82
C LEU A 441 9.08 -40.63 7.08
N SER A 442 9.25 -39.30 7.13
CA SER A 442 10.41 -38.60 6.56
C SER A 442 11.69 -38.87 7.35
N TRP A 443 11.59 -38.97 8.68
CA TRP A 443 12.72 -39.35 9.53
C TRP A 443 13.24 -40.76 9.20
N LEU A 444 12.33 -41.70 8.88
CA LEU A 444 12.68 -43.07 8.49
C LEU A 444 13.33 -43.15 7.08
N THR A 445 13.14 -42.15 6.22
CA THR A 445 13.72 -42.12 4.86
C THR A 445 15.07 -41.41 4.78
N PHE A 446 15.60 -40.86 5.89
CA PHE A 446 16.91 -40.19 5.98
C PHE A 446 17.14 -39.08 4.92
N GLN A 447 16.07 -38.44 4.43
CA GLN A 447 16.21 -37.27 3.57
C GLN A 447 16.38 -36.03 4.44
N THR A 448 17.63 -35.55 4.60
CA THR A 448 17.90 -34.20 5.11
C THR A 448 17.42 -33.20 4.06
N ASP A 449 16.39 -32.41 4.38
CA ASP A 449 15.76 -31.51 3.43
C ASP A 449 16.18 -30.07 3.68
N LEU A 450 16.89 -29.51 2.70
CA LEU A 450 17.35 -28.11 2.69
C LEU A 450 16.20 -27.11 2.89
N TYR A 451 14.95 -27.50 2.65
CA TYR A 451 13.77 -26.65 2.82
C TYR A 451 13.40 -26.48 4.29
N SER A 452 13.35 -27.57 5.05
CA SER A 452 13.10 -27.52 6.50
C SER A 452 14.28 -26.93 7.26
N ASP A 453 15.51 -27.13 6.78
CA ASP A 453 16.72 -26.65 7.43
C ASP A 453 16.89 -25.12 7.32
N CYS A 454 16.25 -24.49 6.35
CA CYS A 454 16.29 -23.03 6.18
C CYS A 454 15.23 -22.36 7.08
N ASP A 455 15.66 -21.83 8.22
CA ASP A 455 14.85 -20.92 9.02
C ASP A 455 14.88 -19.50 8.44
N THR A 456 13.93 -19.22 7.53
CA THR A 456 13.82 -17.92 6.85
C THR A 456 13.65 -16.77 7.85
N LEU A 457 12.94 -16.99 8.96
CA LEU A 457 12.69 -15.93 9.94
C LEU A 457 13.99 -15.52 10.64
N SER A 458 14.69 -16.49 11.23
CA SER A 458 15.87 -16.18 12.06
C SER A 458 17.12 -15.87 11.25
N LEU A 459 17.27 -16.48 10.07
CA LEU A 459 18.49 -16.36 9.24
C LEU A 459 18.41 -15.25 8.19
N VAL A 460 17.21 -14.95 7.68
CA VAL A 460 17.02 -14.07 6.51
C VAL A 460 16.30 -12.78 6.91
N ALA A 461 15.07 -12.89 7.39
CA ALA A 461 14.17 -11.74 7.62
C ALA A 461 14.21 -11.20 9.07
N ASN A 462 15.26 -11.54 9.83
CA ASN A 462 15.45 -11.07 11.20
C ASN A 462 15.82 -9.59 11.22
N SER A 463 15.29 -8.84 12.20
CA SER A 463 15.58 -7.41 12.41
C SER A 463 17.06 -7.10 12.67
N SER A 464 17.85 -8.10 13.09
CA SER A 464 19.31 -7.97 13.22
C SER A 464 20.09 -8.15 11.90
N ASN A 465 19.42 -8.36 10.77
CA ASN A 465 20.11 -8.52 9.49
C ASN A 465 20.71 -7.18 9.02
N LYS A 466 22.04 -7.14 8.85
CA LYS A 466 22.81 -5.99 8.34
C LYS A 466 22.37 -5.45 6.98
N HIS A 467 21.60 -6.20 6.19
CA HIS A 467 21.07 -5.75 4.89
C HIS A 467 19.71 -5.04 5.00
N LEU A 468 19.11 -4.98 6.20
CA LEU A 468 17.90 -4.20 6.48
C LEU A 468 18.18 -2.73 6.77
N SER A 469 19.39 -2.42 7.24
CA SER A 469 19.80 -1.06 7.55
C SER A 469 21.16 -0.71 6.98
N LEU A 470 21.33 0.54 6.55
CA LEU A 470 22.62 1.15 6.24
C LEU A 470 23.39 1.55 7.50
N LEU A 471 22.70 1.63 8.64
CA LEU A 471 23.29 2.00 9.93
C LEU A 471 23.91 0.78 10.62
N GLU A 472 24.84 1.04 11.55
CA GLU A 472 25.46 -0.03 12.35
C GLU A 472 24.41 -0.75 13.22
N GLU A 473 24.60 -2.04 13.45
CA GLU A 473 23.66 -2.89 14.17
C GLU A 473 23.30 -2.31 15.55
N GLY A 474 22.00 -2.23 15.84
CA GLY A 474 21.48 -1.69 17.11
C GLY A 474 21.39 -0.17 17.20
N THR A 475 21.87 0.57 16.21
CA THR A 475 21.74 2.05 16.14
C THR A 475 20.46 2.51 15.43
N ASP A 476 19.87 1.62 14.62
CA ASP A 476 18.63 1.91 13.89
C ASP A 476 17.40 1.75 14.79
N PHE A 477 16.84 2.88 15.22
CA PHE A 477 15.63 2.90 16.04
C PHE A 477 14.35 2.59 15.25
N PHE A 478 14.33 2.83 13.93
CA PHE A 478 13.17 2.47 13.10
C PHE A 478 12.98 0.95 13.08
N LEU A 479 14.06 0.18 13.02
CA LEU A 479 14.01 -1.28 13.16
C LEU A 479 13.50 -1.72 14.54
N LYS A 480 13.88 -1.01 15.61
CA LYS A 480 13.38 -1.29 16.98
C LYS A 480 11.89 -1.02 17.08
N ASP A 481 11.41 0.08 16.51
CA ASP A 481 9.98 0.42 16.48
C ASP A 481 9.18 -0.64 15.72
N LEU A 482 9.67 -1.11 14.57
CA LEU A 482 9.04 -2.19 13.81
C LEU A 482 9.03 -3.52 14.58
N GLN A 483 10.12 -3.85 15.27
CA GLN A 483 10.19 -5.02 16.13
C GLN A 483 9.15 -4.96 17.25
N ARG A 484 8.98 -3.80 17.89
CA ARG A 484 7.93 -3.56 18.90
C ARG A 484 6.53 -3.76 18.33
N ILE A 485 6.25 -3.21 17.14
CA ILE A 485 4.96 -3.38 16.46
C ILE A 485 4.68 -4.86 16.17
N TYR A 486 5.69 -5.59 15.68
CA TYR A 486 5.58 -7.02 15.41
C TYR A 486 5.30 -7.83 16.69
N GLU A 487 6.01 -7.57 17.78
CA GLU A 487 5.80 -8.24 19.07
C GLU A 487 4.40 -7.96 19.63
N LEU A 488 3.89 -6.73 19.48
CA LEU A 488 2.52 -6.38 19.84
C LEU A 488 1.51 -7.16 19.00
N LYS A 489 1.69 -7.24 17.68
CA LYS A 489 0.84 -8.03 16.77
C LYS A 489 0.83 -9.51 17.17
N MET A 490 1.99 -10.10 17.45
CA MET A 490 2.11 -11.50 17.87
C MET A 490 1.46 -11.75 19.22
N THR A 491 1.69 -10.88 20.20
CA THR A 491 1.06 -10.97 21.54
C THR A 491 -0.46 -10.90 21.44
N GLN A 492 -0.99 -10.04 20.56
CA GLN A 492 -2.43 -9.96 20.33
C GLN A 492 -3.00 -11.24 19.69
N LEU A 493 -2.28 -11.84 18.73
CA LEU A 493 -2.66 -13.13 18.15
C LEU A 493 -2.68 -14.25 19.19
N GLU A 494 -1.67 -14.31 20.06
CA GLU A 494 -1.59 -15.32 21.13
C GLU A 494 -2.72 -15.16 22.14
N LYS A 495 -3.02 -13.92 22.57
CA LYS A 495 -4.09 -13.61 23.54
C LYS A 495 -5.48 -13.98 23.04
N LYS A 496 -5.75 -13.80 21.75
CA LYS A 496 -7.07 -14.09 21.15
C LYS A 496 -7.22 -15.57 20.74
N GLY A 497 -6.11 -16.30 20.68
CA GLY A 497 -6.05 -17.71 20.30
C GLY A 497 -6.03 -17.88 18.78
N VAL A 498 -5.11 -18.72 18.28
CA VAL A 498 -4.85 -18.99 16.84
C VAL A 498 -6.05 -19.64 16.11
N HIS A 499 -7.16 -19.88 16.81
CA HIS A 499 -8.33 -20.55 16.29
C HIS A 499 -9.30 -19.61 15.57
N GLU A 500 -9.25 -18.29 15.81
CA GLU A 500 -10.05 -17.32 15.06
C GLU A 500 -9.24 -16.62 13.96
N ASP A 501 -9.41 -17.17 12.77
CA ASP A 501 -9.23 -16.59 11.44
C ASP A 501 -9.51 -15.09 11.22
N ARG A 502 -10.14 -14.40 12.18
CA ARG A 502 -10.57 -13.00 12.13
C ARG A 502 -9.48 -12.02 12.54
N ASP A 503 -8.45 -12.47 13.25
CA ASP A 503 -7.42 -11.60 13.82
C ASP A 503 -6.23 -11.33 12.90
N PHE A 504 -6.28 -11.81 11.65
CA PHE A 504 -5.26 -11.54 10.65
C PHE A 504 -5.40 -10.12 10.09
N ASP A 505 -4.53 -9.21 10.54
CA ASP A 505 -4.57 -7.80 10.16
C ASP A 505 -3.31 -7.35 9.39
N LEU A 506 -3.53 -6.97 8.13
CA LEU A 506 -2.53 -6.40 7.22
C LEU A 506 -2.90 -4.98 6.77
N SER A 507 -3.81 -4.30 7.47
CA SER A 507 -4.31 -2.99 7.08
C SER A 507 -3.20 -1.96 6.90
N LYS A 508 -2.25 -1.87 7.84
CA LYS A 508 -1.10 -0.95 7.79
C LYS A 508 -0.19 -1.11 6.56
N LEU A 509 -0.30 -2.22 5.81
CA LEU A 509 0.43 -2.44 4.56
C LEU A 509 -0.19 -1.72 3.35
N LEU A 510 -1.47 -1.34 3.42
CA LEU A 510 -2.19 -0.74 2.29
C LEU A 510 -1.62 0.63 1.84
N PRO A 511 -1.30 1.57 2.75
CA PRO A 511 -0.61 2.82 2.39
C PRO A 511 0.74 2.59 1.71
N VAL A 512 1.48 1.59 2.18
CA VAL A 512 2.80 1.20 1.66
C VAL A 512 2.66 0.66 0.23
N MET A 513 1.68 -0.21 -0.02
CA MET A 513 1.41 -0.76 -1.34
C MET A 513 0.86 0.28 -2.33
N LEU A 514 0.12 1.28 -1.86
CA LEU A 514 -0.29 2.42 -2.69
C LEU A 514 0.91 3.20 -3.24
N ASN A 515 1.90 3.49 -2.38
CA ASN A 515 3.13 4.15 -2.80
C ASN A 515 3.95 3.27 -3.74
N LEU A 516 4.06 1.97 -3.46
CA LEU A 516 4.74 1.03 -4.35
C LEU A 516 4.08 0.99 -5.73
N TYR A 517 2.74 0.95 -5.79
CA TYR A 517 2.00 1.02 -7.04
C TYR A 517 2.30 2.28 -7.83
N THR A 518 2.33 3.45 -7.20
CA THR A 518 2.75 4.70 -7.85
C THR A 518 4.18 4.60 -8.38
N LEU A 519 5.11 4.05 -7.59
CA LEU A 519 6.50 3.84 -8.01
C LEU A 519 6.60 2.89 -9.22
N THR A 520 5.72 1.89 -9.35
CA THR A 520 5.71 1.00 -10.53
C THR A 520 5.39 1.71 -11.84
N GLN A 521 4.91 2.97 -11.81
CA GLN A 521 4.72 3.78 -13.02
C GLN A 521 6.03 4.42 -13.51
N ASN A 522 7.09 4.42 -12.68
CA ASN A 522 8.41 4.91 -13.01
C ASN A 522 9.29 3.79 -13.60
N SER A 523 9.71 3.95 -14.85
CA SER A 523 10.51 2.94 -15.58
C SER A 523 11.90 2.73 -14.98
N SER A 524 12.53 3.78 -14.43
CA SER A 524 13.85 3.70 -13.81
C SER A 524 13.80 2.93 -12.49
N PHE A 525 12.79 3.22 -11.66
CA PHE A 525 12.49 2.43 -10.46
C PHE A 525 12.29 0.94 -10.80
N LEU A 526 11.43 0.65 -11.78
CA LEU A 526 11.15 -0.73 -12.21
C LEU A 526 12.42 -1.46 -12.68
N ASN A 527 13.28 -0.77 -13.42
CA ASN A 527 14.53 -1.36 -13.91
C ASN A 527 15.46 -1.76 -12.75
N ILE A 528 15.57 -0.92 -11.72
CA ILE A 528 16.40 -1.24 -10.54
C ILE A 528 15.77 -2.33 -9.68
N LEU A 529 14.46 -2.26 -9.40
CA LEU A 529 13.74 -3.26 -8.62
C LEU A 529 13.89 -4.67 -9.21
N THR A 530 13.94 -4.76 -10.55
CA THR A 530 14.00 -6.04 -11.28
C THR A 530 15.41 -6.48 -11.66
N LYS A 531 16.43 -5.68 -11.38
CA LYS A 531 17.82 -6.03 -11.67
C LYS A 531 18.44 -6.73 -10.47
N GLN A 532 18.79 -8.01 -10.64
CA GLN A 532 19.45 -8.80 -9.61
C GLN A 532 20.80 -8.16 -9.26
N LYS A 533 20.97 -7.79 -7.99
CA LYS A 533 22.14 -7.07 -7.48
C LYS A 533 23.16 -8.03 -6.87
N TYR A 534 22.68 -9.02 -6.13
CA TYR A 534 23.53 -10.01 -5.49
C TYR A 534 23.71 -11.24 -6.38
N GLU A 535 24.91 -11.79 -6.40
CA GLU A 535 25.19 -13.02 -7.15
C GLU A 535 24.44 -14.21 -6.52
N TYR A 536 23.88 -15.07 -7.37
CA TYR A 536 23.29 -16.34 -6.97
C TYR A 536 24.15 -17.49 -7.50
N TYR A 537 24.16 -18.60 -6.76
CA TYR A 537 24.91 -19.78 -7.14
C TYR A 537 24.10 -20.68 -8.07
N LYS A 538 24.79 -21.48 -8.89
CA LYS A 538 24.13 -22.35 -9.89
C LYS A 538 23.37 -23.52 -9.28
N ASP A 539 23.68 -23.86 -8.04
CA ASP A 539 23.14 -24.98 -7.27
C ASP A 539 23.09 -24.61 -5.79
N ILE A 540 22.01 -25.01 -5.13
CA ILE A 540 21.72 -24.62 -3.75
C ILE A 540 22.71 -25.19 -2.73
N GLU A 541 23.38 -26.29 -3.06
CA GLU A 541 24.44 -26.89 -2.24
C GLU A 541 25.73 -26.05 -2.24
N ALA A 542 25.89 -25.17 -3.23
CA ALA A 542 27.04 -24.27 -3.34
C ALA A 542 26.80 -22.89 -2.71
N ARG A 543 25.63 -22.68 -2.08
CA ARG A 543 25.27 -21.41 -1.44
C ARG A 543 26.20 -21.08 -0.28
N THR A 544 26.51 -19.80 -0.10
CA THR A 544 27.26 -19.32 1.07
C THR A 544 26.32 -18.87 2.18
N GLU A 545 26.81 -18.81 3.42
CA GLU A 545 26.05 -18.20 4.52
C GLU A 545 25.73 -16.71 4.26
N GLU A 546 26.53 -16.02 3.44
CA GLU A 546 26.26 -14.64 3.07
C GLU A 546 25.07 -14.49 2.11
N GLU A 547 24.88 -15.43 1.18
CA GLU A 547 23.71 -15.42 0.28
C GLU A 547 22.40 -15.47 1.06
N MET A 548 22.38 -16.22 2.17
CA MET A 548 21.21 -16.29 3.06
C MET A 548 20.89 -14.94 3.70
N LYS A 549 21.89 -14.08 3.90
CA LYS A 549 21.72 -12.75 4.51
C LYS A 549 21.37 -11.66 3.50
N TYR A 550 21.69 -11.83 2.22
CA TYR A 550 21.33 -10.85 1.20
C TYR A 550 19.81 -10.66 1.13
N LEU A 551 19.35 -9.44 0.91
CA LEU A 551 17.93 -9.13 0.83
C LEU A 551 17.66 -8.31 -0.43
N GLU A 552 16.77 -8.80 -1.29
CA GLU A 552 16.27 -8.04 -2.43
C GLU A 552 14.77 -7.77 -2.26
N MET A 553 14.36 -6.51 -2.47
CA MET A 553 12.98 -6.06 -2.27
C MET A 553 11.98 -6.87 -3.11
N LEU A 554 12.33 -7.24 -4.35
CA LEU A 554 11.46 -8.02 -5.22
C LEU A 554 11.18 -9.41 -4.65
N GLU A 555 12.18 -10.09 -4.09
CA GLU A 555 12.03 -11.45 -3.54
C GLU A 555 11.01 -11.46 -2.40
N ILE A 556 11.18 -10.57 -1.42
CA ILE A 556 10.27 -10.51 -0.28
C ILE A 556 8.89 -9.96 -0.66
N PHE A 557 8.82 -9.00 -1.59
CA PHE A 557 7.54 -8.51 -2.10
C PHE A 557 6.71 -9.64 -2.72
N LEU A 558 7.33 -10.48 -3.55
CA LEU A 558 6.66 -11.64 -4.14
C LEU A 558 6.27 -12.68 -3.09
N CYS A 559 7.17 -12.94 -2.13
CA CYS A 559 6.92 -13.85 -1.02
C CYS A 559 5.71 -13.41 -0.20
N LEU A 560 5.68 -12.15 0.25
CA LEU A 560 4.57 -11.54 0.99
C LEU A 560 3.27 -11.53 0.18
N SER A 561 3.35 -11.27 -1.13
CA SER A 561 2.19 -11.32 -2.04
C SER A 561 1.52 -12.69 -2.03
N SER A 562 2.29 -13.78 -1.92
CA SER A 562 1.74 -15.14 -1.86
C SER A 562 0.86 -15.38 -0.63
N TYR A 563 1.20 -14.81 0.53
CA TYR A 563 0.39 -14.85 1.76
C TYR A 563 -0.87 -14.00 1.62
N ILE A 564 -0.73 -12.78 1.08
CA ILE A 564 -1.86 -11.86 0.86
C ILE A 564 -2.89 -12.50 -0.09
N PHE A 565 -2.43 -13.14 -1.16
CA PHE A 565 -3.29 -13.82 -2.13
C PHE A 565 -4.03 -15.01 -1.52
N GLU A 566 -3.39 -15.81 -0.65
CA GLU A 566 -4.05 -16.89 0.07
C GLU A 566 -5.18 -16.36 0.97
N TYR A 567 -4.96 -15.23 1.65
CA TYR A 567 -5.89 -14.66 2.63
C TYR A 567 -6.79 -13.54 2.11
N GLN A 568 -6.85 -13.29 0.80
CA GLN A 568 -7.63 -12.17 0.23
C GLN A 568 -9.10 -12.13 0.66
N TYR A 569 -9.72 -13.28 0.96
CA TYR A 569 -11.15 -13.39 1.30
C TYR A 569 -11.50 -12.91 2.72
N ARG A 570 -10.49 -12.64 3.54
CA ARG A 570 -10.65 -12.31 4.97
C ARG A 570 -11.34 -10.98 5.18
N SER A 571 -10.86 -9.95 4.51
CA SER A 571 -11.33 -8.59 4.70
C SER A 571 -11.40 -7.84 3.36
N PRO A 572 -12.27 -6.83 3.24
CA PRO A 572 -12.25 -5.93 2.09
C PRO A 572 -10.87 -5.31 1.87
N VAL A 573 -10.15 -4.97 2.95
CA VAL A 573 -8.80 -4.42 2.92
C VAL A 573 -7.82 -5.39 2.26
N THR A 574 -7.87 -6.68 2.57
CA THR A 574 -7.00 -7.69 1.92
C THR A 574 -7.36 -7.90 0.45
N GLN A 575 -8.64 -7.75 0.07
CA GLN A 575 -9.05 -7.76 -1.33
C GLN A 575 -8.50 -6.54 -2.09
N THR A 576 -8.53 -5.37 -1.46
CA THR A 576 -7.93 -4.13 -1.98
C THR A 576 -6.41 -4.25 -2.12
N LEU A 577 -5.73 -4.78 -1.10
CA LEU A 577 -4.30 -5.09 -1.16
C LEU A 577 -3.97 -6.02 -2.33
N THR A 578 -4.72 -7.12 -2.46
CA THR A 578 -4.57 -8.07 -3.57
C THR A 578 -4.73 -7.38 -4.92
N LYS A 579 -5.73 -6.51 -5.07
CA LYS A 579 -5.97 -5.75 -6.30
C LYS A 579 -4.75 -4.87 -6.65
N ILE A 580 -4.27 -4.06 -5.71
CA ILE A 580 -3.11 -3.17 -5.93
C ILE A 580 -1.87 -3.98 -6.29
N ILE A 581 -1.58 -5.05 -5.55
CA ILE A 581 -0.41 -5.91 -5.82
C ILE A 581 -0.50 -6.51 -7.23
N LEU A 582 -1.66 -6.99 -7.65
CA LEU A 582 -1.83 -7.54 -9.01
C LEU A 582 -1.61 -6.48 -10.09
N PHE A 583 -2.05 -5.24 -9.89
CA PHE A 583 -1.75 -4.13 -10.80
C PHE A 583 -0.25 -3.78 -10.79
N SER A 584 0.40 -3.72 -9.64
CA SER A 584 1.85 -3.53 -9.53
C SER A 584 2.61 -4.63 -10.27
N LEU A 585 2.22 -5.90 -10.10
CA LEU A 585 2.81 -7.03 -10.81
C LEU A 585 2.55 -6.99 -12.32
N MET A 586 1.39 -6.52 -12.75
CA MET A 586 1.08 -6.30 -14.17
C MET A 586 2.01 -5.25 -14.77
N ASN A 587 2.25 -4.14 -14.07
CA ASN A 587 3.17 -3.07 -14.49
C ASN A 587 4.63 -3.56 -14.55
N ILE A 588 5.08 -4.24 -13.49
CA ILE A 588 6.42 -4.85 -13.41
C ILE A 588 6.61 -5.84 -14.56
N THR A 589 5.66 -6.76 -14.75
CA THR A 589 5.76 -7.81 -15.77
C THR A 589 5.71 -7.21 -17.16
N THR A 590 4.84 -6.22 -17.42
CA THR A 590 4.72 -5.65 -18.77
C THR A 590 5.95 -4.85 -19.19
N SER A 591 6.54 -4.09 -18.26
CA SER A 591 7.65 -3.19 -18.56
C SER A 591 9.03 -3.84 -18.46
N GLN A 592 9.19 -4.87 -17.61
CA GLN A 592 10.51 -5.43 -17.28
C GLN A 592 10.61 -6.95 -17.47
N VAL A 593 9.85 -7.54 -18.39
CA VAL A 593 9.87 -9.00 -18.66
C VAL A 593 11.30 -9.55 -18.76
N ASN A 594 12.19 -8.86 -19.48
CA ASN A 594 13.55 -9.36 -19.74
C ASN A 594 14.39 -9.48 -18.47
N ASN A 595 14.27 -8.52 -17.55
CA ASN A 595 14.95 -8.58 -16.25
C ASN A 595 14.37 -9.71 -15.40
N LEU A 596 13.05 -9.91 -15.42
CA LEU A 596 12.39 -10.99 -14.68
C LEU A 596 12.77 -12.39 -15.19
N LYS A 597 13.03 -12.55 -16.49
CA LYS A 597 13.52 -13.82 -17.05
C LYS A 597 14.84 -14.25 -16.43
N THR A 598 15.75 -13.30 -16.18
CA THR A 598 17.10 -13.58 -15.69
C THR A 598 17.20 -13.58 -14.18
N PHE A 599 16.37 -12.80 -13.49
CA PHE A 599 16.31 -12.73 -12.04
C PHE A 599 15.93 -14.09 -11.43
N GLN A 600 16.82 -14.65 -10.61
CA GLN A 600 16.61 -15.94 -9.94
C GLN A 600 16.30 -15.77 -8.46
N ILE A 601 15.28 -16.49 -7.99
CA ILE A 601 14.82 -16.51 -6.60
C ILE A 601 15.14 -17.87 -5.99
N ASN A 602 15.75 -17.85 -4.81
CA ASN A 602 16.00 -19.05 -4.01
C ASN A 602 14.73 -19.47 -3.26
N GLU A 603 14.05 -20.53 -3.72
CA GLU A 603 12.74 -20.97 -3.19
C GLU A 603 12.79 -21.59 -1.79
N TYR A 604 13.99 -21.95 -1.33
CA TYR A 604 14.21 -22.52 0.00
C TYR A 604 14.43 -21.42 1.03
N LYS A 605 15.05 -20.32 0.58
CA LYS A 605 15.22 -19.07 1.33
C LYS A 605 13.90 -18.32 1.42
N TRP A 606 13.26 -18.05 0.28
CA TRP A 606 12.00 -17.33 0.18
C TRP A 606 10.86 -18.30 -0.04
N LYS A 607 10.13 -18.59 1.05
CA LYS A 607 9.09 -19.61 1.11
C LYS A 607 7.71 -19.02 0.84
N LEU A 608 7.08 -19.47 -0.24
CA LEU A 608 5.68 -19.16 -0.54
C LEU A 608 4.74 -19.59 0.60
N CYS A 609 3.52 -19.06 0.60
CA CYS A 609 2.51 -19.49 1.55
C CYS A 609 2.09 -20.94 1.30
N HIS A 610 2.32 -21.80 2.30
CA HIS A 610 1.99 -23.23 2.32
C HIS A 610 1.17 -23.61 3.55
N GLN A 611 0.43 -22.65 4.12
CA GLN A 611 -0.37 -22.86 5.33
C GLN A 611 -1.68 -23.64 5.06
N LYS A 612 -1.99 -23.91 3.79
CA LYS A 612 -3.15 -24.69 3.35
C LYS A 612 -2.80 -25.61 2.19
N LEU A 613 -3.49 -26.75 2.15
CA LEU A 613 -3.43 -27.68 1.02
C LEU A 613 -4.40 -27.26 -0.09
N PRO A 614 -4.06 -27.49 -1.37
CA PRO A 614 -2.80 -28.07 -1.84
C PRO A 614 -1.66 -27.03 -1.90
N TYR A 615 -0.47 -27.38 -1.43
CA TYR A 615 0.72 -26.53 -1.52
C TYR A 615 1.28 -26.47 -2.96
N ILE A 616 2.01 -25.41 -3.29
CA ILE A 616 2.72 -25.30 -4.57
C ILE A 616 4.07 -26.00 -4.44
N PRO A 617 4.35 -27.06 -5.22
CA PRO A 617 5.61 -27.80 -5.17
C PRO A 617 6.77 -26.95 -5.70
N LEU A 618 7.97 -27.24 -5.18
CA LEU A 618 9.23 -26.62 -5.62
C LEU A 618 9.60 -27.03 -7.06
N ASP A 619 10.50 -26.29 -7.70
CA ASP A 619 10.95 -26.58 -9.07
C ASP A 619 11.54 -27.99 -9.22
N ILE A 620 11.18 -28.68 -10.32
CA ILE A 620 11.61 -30.05 -10.59
C ILE A 620 13.03 -30.00 -11.19
N GLY A 621 14.02 -29.93 -10.30
CA GLY A 621 15.43 -29.89 -10.71
C GLY A 621 16.46 -29.81 -9.59
N LYS A 622 16.05 -29.80 -8.30
CA LYS A 622 16.90 -29.73 -7.10
C LYS A 622 17.94 -28.58 -7.06
N LYS A 623 17.94 -27.65 -8.02
CA LYS A 623 18.85 -26.49 -8.03
C LYS A 623 18.47 -25.43 -7.01
N GLY A 624 17.19 -25.37 -6.63
CA GLY A 624 16.62 -24.46 -5.66
C GLY A 624 16.49 -22.99 -6.05
N TYR A 625 16.82 -22.65 -7.30
CA TYR A 625 16.59 -21.34 -7.87
C TYR A 625 15.57 -21.40 -9.01
N LYS A 626 14.63 -20.45 -8.99
CA LYS A 626 13.55 -20.31 -9.97
C LYS A 626 13.54 -18.89 -10.54
N SER A 627 13.32 -18.74 -11.84
CA SER A 627 13.15 -17.41 -12.44
C SER A 627 11.94 -16.70 -11.83
N SER A 628 12.05 -15.40 -11.62
CA SER A 628 10.96 -14.62 -11.01
C SER A 628 9.65 -14.68 -11.81
N LEU A 629 9.67 -14.90 -13.13
CA LEU A 629 8.44 -15.14 -13.90
C LEU A 629 7.68 -16.40 -13.46
N PHE A 630 8.39 -17.51 -13.23
CA PHE A 630 7.78 -18.74 -12.71
C PHE A 630 7.34 -18.55 -11.26
N TYR A 631 8.11 -17.81 -10.46
CA TYR A 631 7.75 -17.53 -9.07
C TYR A 631 6.50 -16.63 -8.97
N ILE A 632 6.34 -15.63 -9.84
CA ILE A 632 5.11 -14.84 -9.97
C ILE A 632 3.93 -15.74 -10.34
N LEU A 633 4.13 -16.68 -11.28
CA LEU A 633 3.09 -17.64 -11.67
C LEU A 633 2.66 -18.51 -10.48
N ASP A 634 3.60 -18.90 -9.61
CA ASP A 634 3.31 -19.61 -8.36
C ASP A 634 2.55 -18.74 -7.36
N CYS A 635 2.92 -17.46 -7.18
CA CYS A 635 2.10 -16.55 -6.36
C CYS A 635 0.66 -16.50 -6.89
N VAL A 636 0.46 -16.38 -8.21
CA VAL A 636 -0.90 -16.40 -8.80
C VAL A 636 -1.59 -17.75 -8.58
N GLN A 637 -0.90 -18.88 -8.59
CA GLN A 637 -1.53 -20.16 -8.23
C GLN A 637 -2.14 -20.15 -6.82
N ASN A 638 -1.49 -19.50 -5.83
CA ASN A 638 -2.09 -19.34 -4.49
C ASN A 638 -3.40 -18.54 -4.56
N LEU A 639 -3.46 -17.51 -5.41
CA LEU A 639 -4.70 -16.76 -5.68
C LEU A 639 -5.80 -17.65 -6.29
N LEU A 640 -5.44 -18.51 -7.25
CA LEU A 640 -6.40 -19.34 -7.99
C LEU A 640 -6.93 -20.54 -7.20
N ARG A 641 -6.10 -21.12 -6.31
CA ARG A 641 -6.45 -22.29 -5.49
C ARG A 641 -7.34 -21.94 -4.32
N PHE A 642 -6.97 -20.89 -3.60
CA PHE A 642 -7.64 -20.48 -2.39
C PHE A 642 -8.74 -19.47 -2.71
N ASN A 643 -9.72 -19.32 -1.82
CA ASN A 643 -10.90 -18.45 -2.05
C ASN A 643 -11.91 -18.95 -3.12
N LEU A 644 -12.05 -20.27 -3.27
CA LEU A 644 -13.15 -20.87 -4.05
C LEU A 644 -14.39 -21.11 -3.15
N THR A 645 -14.89 -20.03 -2.54
CA THR A 645 -16.13 -20.00 -1.74
C THR A 645 -17.12 -18.97 -2.30
N ASN A 646 -18.34 -18.85 -1.74
CA ASN A 646 -19.38 -17.93 -2.24
C ASN A 646 -19.01 -16.41 -2.19
N ARG A 647 -17.80 -16.04 -1.75
CA ARG A 647 -17.26 -14.66 -1.68
C ARG A 647 -16.14 -14.41 -2.72
N LEU A 648 -16.29 -14.98 -3.91
CA LEU A 648 -15.34 -14.82 -5.01
C LEU A 648 -15.23 -13.34 -5.45
N ASN A 649 -14.03 -12.77 -5.36
CA ASN A 649 -13.75 -11.45 -5.94
C ASN A 649 -13.38 -11.61 -7.42
N LEU A 650 -14.38 -11.50 -8.31
CA LEU A 650 -14.18 -11.76 -9.74
C LEU A 650 -13.06 -10.90 -10.35
N VAL A 651 -12.93 -9.64 -9.95
CA VAL A 651 -11.94 -8.71 -10.50
C VAL A 651 -10.51 -9.17 -10.21
N ASN A 652 -10.23 -9.55 -8.96
CA ASN A 652 -8.89 -10.02 -8.58
C ASN A 652 -8.51 -11.30 -9.35
N PHE A 653 -9.45 -12.24 -9.52
CA PHE A 653 -9.19 -13.46 -10.29
C PHE A 653 -8.91 -13.15 -11.76
N ARG A 654 -9.67 -12.23 -12.38
CA ARG A 654 -9.41 -11.79 -13.75
C ARG A 654 -8.03 -11.14 -13.90
N LEU A 655 -7.66 -10.23 -12.99
CA LEU A 655 -6.31 -9.65 -12.97
C LEU A 655 -5.21 -10.72 -12.88
N GLY A 656 -5.39 -11.73 -12.01
CA GLY A 656 -4.49 -12.87 -11.91
C GLY A 656 -4.40 -13.70 -13.20
N LEU A 657 -5.52 -13.96 -13.87
CA LEU A 657 -5.54 -14.65 -15.16
C LEU A 657 -4.91 -13.83 -16.28
N ASN A 658 -5.13 -12.51 -16.32
CA ASN A 658 -4.49 -11.62 -17.29
C ASN A 658 -2.97 -11.63 -17.09
N LEU A 659 -2.50 -11.58 -15.83
CA LEU A 659 -1.07 -11.67 -15.51
C LEU A 659 -0.49 -13.02 -15.95
N THR A 660 -1.23 -14.10 -15.67
CA THR A 660 -0.89 -15.46 -16.14
C THR A 660 -0.76 -15.52 -17.66
N TYR A 661 -1.77 -15.01 -18.38
CA TYR A 661 -1.79 -14.99 -19.83
C TYR A 661 -0.62 -14.20 -20.42
N LYS A 662 -0.28 -13.05 -19.81
CA LYS A 662 0.88 -12.25 -20.20
C LYS A 662 2.19 -13.03 -20.06
N ILE A 663 2.42 -13.68 -18.92
CA ILE A 663 3.61 -14.50 -18.67
C ILE A 663 3.67 -15.67 -19.67
N LEU A 664 2.56 -16.38 -19.87
CA LEU A 664 2.51 -17.51 -20.80
C LEU A 664 2.72 -17.10 -22.26
N THR A 665 2.26 -15.91 -22.66
CA THR A 665 2.53 -15.35 -23.99
C THR A 665 4.03 -15.11 -24.19
N GLU A 666 4.73 -14.61 -23.17
CA GLU A 666 6.19 -14.46 -23.21
C GLU A 666 6.90 -15.82 -23.31
N PHE A 667 6.41 -16.84 -22.58
CA PHE A 667 6.93 -18.21 -22.65
C PHE A 667 6.70 -18.87 -24.02
N GLN A 668 5.58 -18.55 -24.68
CA GLN A 668 5.28 -19.01 -26.03
C GLN A 668 6.25 -18.39 -27.05
N GLN A 669 6.52 -17.08 -26.91
CA GLN A 669 7.34 -16.32 -27.86
C GLN A 669 8.85 -16.57 -27.72
N ASP A 670 9.33 -16.81 -26.49
CA ASP A 670 10.76 -16.95 -26.21
C ASP A 670 11.20 -18.42 -26.03
N PRO A 671 11.93 -19.00 -27.01
CA PRO A 671 12.39 -20.38 -26.93
C PRO A 671 13.53 -20.59 -25.92
N ALA A 672 14.20 -19.53 -25.45
CA ALA A 672 15.33 -19.64 -24.51
C ALA A 672 14.88 -20.04 -23.10
N ILE A 673 13.61 -19.78 -22.75
CA ILE A 673 13.05 -20.10 -21.44
C ILE A 673 12.89 -21.61 -21.29
N LYS A 674 13.45 -22.18 -20.23
CA LYS A 674 13.44 -23.62 -19.95
C LYS A 674 12.14 -24.05 -19.26
N LEU A 675 11.10 -24.32 -20.03
CA LEU A 675 9.77 -24.68 -19.51
C LEU A 675 9.73 -26.01 -18.74
N GLY A 676 10.61 -26.98 -19.06
CA GLY A 676 10.49 -28.36 -18.56
C GLY A 676 10.78 -28.57 -17.08
N ARG A 677 11.27 -27.56 -16.36
CA ARG A 677 11.55 -27.65 -14.91
C ARG A 677 10.34 -27.30 -14.05
N TYR A 678 9.47 -26.44 -14.59
CA TYR A 678 8.28 -25.97 -13.89
C TYR A 678 7.25 -27.09 -13.73
N ASN A 679 6.56 -27.12 -12.58
CA ASN A 679 5.53 -28.11 -12.30
C ASN A 679 4.20 -27.71 -12.97
N TRP A 680 4.04 -28.10 -14.24
CA TRP A 680 2.86 -27.79 -15.03
C TRP A 680 1.61 -28.54 -14.58
N ASP A 681 1.75 -29.74 -14.03
CA ASP A 681 0.62 -30.52 -13.49
C ASP A 681 -0.10 -29.75 -12.38
N SER A 682 0.69 -29.20 -11.46
CA SER A 682 0.24 -28.37 -10.35
C SER A 682 -0.48 -27.10 -10.83
N PHE A 683 0.06 -26.45 -11.87
CA PHE A 683 -0.57 -25.29 -12.50
C PHE A 683 -1.91 -25.66 -13.17
N ASN A 684 -1.92 -26.72 -13.99
CA ASN A 684 -3.11 -27.23 -14.66
C ASN A 684 -4.21 -27.54 -13.63
N ASN A 685 -3.88 -28.26 -12.57
CA ASN A 685 -4.82 -28.60 -11.50
C ASN A 685 -5.44 -27.35 -10.84
N SER A 686 -4.67 -26.27 -10.67
CA SER A 686 -5.16 -25.00 -10.13
C SER A 686 -6.17 -24.34 -11.07
N LEU A 687 -5.85 -24.27 -12.36
CA LEU A 687 -6.71 -23.69 -13.40
C LEU A 687 -8.01 -24.50 -13.56
N PHE A 688 -7.92 -25.82 -13.63
CA PHE A 688 -9.10 -26.69 -13.71
C PHE A 688 -9.90 -26.71 -12.41
N GLY A 689 -9.25 -26.54 -11.26
CA GLY A 689 -9.93 -26.31 -9.98
C GLY A 689 -10.85 -25.09 -10.02
N LEU A 690 -10.36 -23.97 -10.58
CA LEU A 690 -11.17 -22.78 -10.82
C LEU A 690 -12.30 -23.05 -11.82
N ILE A 691 -12.04 -23.71 -12.96
CA ILE A 691 -13.08 -24.05 -13.95
C ILE A 691 -14.20 -24.89 -13.32
N LYS A 692 -13.85 -25.94 -12.56
CA LYS A 692 -14.83 -26.78 -11.84
C LYS A 692 -15.62 -25.95 -10.83
N PHE A 693 -14.97 -25.01 -10.15
CA PHE A 693 -15.65 -24.12 -9.22
C PHE A 693 -16.67 -23.24 -9.93
N LEU A 694 -16.29 -22.55 -11.01
CA LEU A 694 -17.16 -21.65 -11.78
C LEU A 694 -18.37 -22.37 -12.39
N LYS A 695 -18.27 -23.67 -12.67
CA LYS A 695 -19.38 -24.54 -13.11
C LYS A 695 -20.47 -24.74 -12.05
N LYS A 696 -20.19 -24.55 -10.76
CA LYS A 696 -21.16 -24.84 -9.69
C LYS A 696 -22.47 -24.08 -9.91
N PRO A 697 -23.64 -24.75 -9.85
CA PRO A 697 -24.94 -24.11 -10.10
C PRO A 697 -25.19 -22.84 -9.28
N ASP A 698 -24.74 -22.84 -8.02
CA ASP A 698 -24.89 -21.70 -7.11
C ASP A 698 -24.18 -20.45 -7.60
N ILE A 699 -23.02 -20.59 -8.23
CA ILE A 699 -22.24 -19.49 -8.80
C ILE A 699 -22.87 -19.05 -10.11
N LEU A 700 -23.11 -20.04 -10.96
CA LEU A 700 -23.69 -19.90 -12.28
C LEU A 700 -25.03 -19.15 -12.27
N ASN A 701 -25.85 -19.35 -11.24
CA ASN A 701 -27.16 -18.73 -11.12
C ASN A 701 -27.22 -17.68 -10.00
N SER A 702 -26.07 -17.29 -9.43
CA SER A 702 -26.01 -16.30 -8.36
C SER A 702 -26.50 -14.94 -8.85
N LYS A 703 -27.47 -14.37 -8.14
CA LYS A 703 -27.92 -12.98 -8.35
C LYS A 703 -26.93 -11.95 -7.82
N HIS A 704 -25.98 -12.37 -6.98
CA HIS A 704 -25.01 -11.47 -6.34
C HIS A 704 -23.74 -11.26 -7.15
N LEU A 705 -23.53 -12.05 -8.21
CA LEU A 705 -22.38 -11.94 -9.09
C LEU A 705 -22.74 -11.23 -10.39
N ASN A 706 -21.83 -10.37 -10.86
CA ASN A 706 -21.96 -9.77 -12.18
C ASN A 706 -21.73 -10.85 -13.25
N GLN A 707 -22.80 -11.22 -13.96
CA GLN A 707 -22.79 -12.29 -14.96
C GLN A 707 -21.92 -11.96 -16.18
N GLU A 708 -21.75 -10.67 -16.53
CA GLU A 708 -20.84 -10.27 -17.61
C GLU A 708 -19.38 -10.48 -17.22
N VAL A 709 -19.01 -10.09 -16.00
CA VAL A 709 -17.65 -10.26 -15.47
C VAL A 709 -17.34 -11.75 -15.30
N LEU A 710 -18.32 -12.54 -14.83
CA LEU A 710 -18.19 -13.99 -14.74
C LEU A 710 -17.97 -14.62 -16.13
N LYS A 711 -18.69 -14.16 -17.16
CA LYS A 711 -18.48 -14.59 -18.54
C LYS A 711 -17.05 -14.31 -19.00
N CYS A 712 -16.52 -13.11 -18.78
CA CYS A 712 -15.13 -12.77 -19.12
C CYS A 712 -14.14 -13.71 -18.42
N LEU A 713 -14.31 -13.93 -17.11
CA LEU A 713 -13.44 -14.80 -16.33
C LEU A 713 -13.39 -16.23 -16.89
N VAL A 714 -14.53 -16.78 -17.30
CA VAL A 714 -14.62 -18.11 -17.93
C VAL A 714 -13.92 -18.10 -19.30
N GLU A 715 -14.16 -17.09 -20.14
CA GLU A 715 -13.48 -16.95 -21.44
C GLU A 715 -11.96 -16.86 -21.27
N GLU A 716 -11.47 -16.07 -20.31
CA GLU A 716 -10.04 -15.92 -19.99
C GLU A 716 -9.41 -17.25 -19.54
N CYS A 717 -10.10 -18.05 -18.71
CA CYS A 717 -9.64 -19.40 -18.33
C CYS A 717 -9.46 -20.30 -19.56
N LEU A 718 -10.44 -20.34 -20.46
CA LEU A 718 -10.41 -21.21 -21.63
C LEU A 718 -9.37 -20.74 -22.66
N LEU A 719 -9.14 -19.43 -22.79
CA LEU A 719 -8.09 -18.89 -23.64
C LEU A 719 -6.69 -19.20 -23.11
N ILE A 720 -6.49 -19.27 -21.79
CA ILE A 720 -5.24 -19.76 -21.20
C ILE A 720 -5.03 -21.25 -21.53
N VAL A 721 -6.08 -22.07 -21.45
CA VAL A 721 -6.01 -23.49 -21.86
C VAL A 721 -5.67 -23.61 -23.35
N ASP A 722 -6.31 -22.82 -24.22
CA ASP A 722 -6.01 -22.78 -25.65
C ASP A 722 -4.57 -22.34 -25.93
N LEU A 723 -4.06 -21.35 -25.19
CA LEU A 723 -2.67 -20.89 -25.28
C LEU A 723 -1.68 -22.01 -24.94
N LEU A 724 -1.91 -22.76 -23.86
CA LEU A 724 -1.04 -23.86 -23.44
C LEU A 724 -1.07 -25.06 -24.42
N LEU A 725 -2.12 -25.21 -25.24
CA LEU A 725 -2.16 -26.22 -26.31
C LEU A 725 -1.23 -25.87 -27.48
N ASP A 726 -0.51 -24.75 -27.45
CA ASP A 726 0.46 -24.37 -28.48
C ASP A 726 1.58 -25.43 -28.66
N LYS A 727 2.14 -25.46 -29.87
CA LYS A 727 3.27 -26.32 -30.23
C LYS A 727 4.47 -26.14 -29.29
N ARG A 728 4.73 -24.93 -28.80
CA ARG A 728 5.87 -24.65 -27.90
C ARG A 728 5.83 -25.51 -26.64
N PHE A 729 4.66 -25.65 -26.02
CA PHE A 729 4.46 -26.46 -24.81
C PHE A 729 4.41 -27.96 -25.12
N SER A 730 3.87 -28.33 -26.29
CA SER A 730 3.82 -29.73 -26.77
C SER A 730 5.20 -30.38 -26.93
N LEU A 731 6.21 -29.60 -27.35
CA LEU A 731 7.55 -30.09 -27.63
C LEU A 731 8.42 -30.28 -26.38
N VAL A 732 8.00 -29.77 -25.22
CA VAL A 732 8.78 -29.83 -23.99
C VAL A 732 8.33 -31.00 -23.13
N VAL A 733 9.28 -31.84 -22.76
CA VAL A 733 9.10 -32.93 -21.79
C VAL A 733 9.35 -32.36 -20.39
N GLN A 734 8.43 -32.63 -19.46
CA GLN A 734 8.57 -32.24 -18.06
C GLN A 734 9.58 -33.18 -17.38
N MET A 735 10.52 -32.62 -16.62
CA MET A 735 11.41 -33.42 -15.78
C MET A 735 10.59 -34.07 -14.65
N THR A 736 10.86 -35.33 -14.30
CA THR A 736 10.19 -36.04 -13.19
C THR A 736 11.19 -36.38 -12.10
N GLU A 737 10.75 -36.45 -10.84
CA GLU A 737 11.61 -36.71 -9.67
C GLU A 737 12.36 -38.07 -9.76
N GLU A 738 11.78 -39.04 -10.47
CA GLU A 738 12.34 -40.39 -10.66
C GLU A 738 13.64 -40.43 -11.50
N GLU A 739 13.96 -39.39 -12.29
CA GLU A 739 15.22 -39.34 -13.04
C GLU A 739 16.46 -39.18 -12.14
N ILE A 740 16.30 -38.84 -10.85
CA ILE A 740 17.41 -38.54 -9.93
C ILE A 740 17.70 -39.70 -8.96
N GLY A 741 16.82 -40.70 -8.84
CA GLY A 741 17.04 -41.84 -7.94
C GLY A 741 16.18 -43.04 -8.28
N SER A 742 16.82 -44.15 -8.65
CA SER A 742 16.24 -45.50 -8.84
C SER A 742 15.40 -45.73 -10.10
N SER A 743 16.11 -45.99 -11.21
CA SER A 743 15.63 -46.73 -12.37
C SER A 743 15.43 -48.23 -12.07
N ILE A 744 14.60 -48.60 -11.09
CA ILE A 744 14.40 -50.01 -10.67
C ILE A 744 13.01 -50.57 -11.02
N PHE A 745 11.99 -49.73 -11.25
CA PHE A 745 10.72 -50.18 -11.81
C PHE A 745 10.45 -49.49 -13.14
N GLY A 746 10.57 -50.27 -14.21
CA GLY A 746 10.50 -49.78 -15.59
C GLY A 746 9.11 -49.35 -16.01
N SER A 747 8.91 -48.05 -16.16
CA SER A 747 8.30 -47.37 -17.31
C SER A 747 8.11 -45.89 -17.00
N SER A 748 9.18 -45.09 -16.96
CA SER A 748 9.04 -43.63 -16.90
C SER A 748 8.64 -43.14 -18.29
N GLU A 749 7.37 -43.28 -18.64
CA GLU A 749 6.83 -42.69 -19.87
C GLU A 749 7.02 -41.18 -19.79
N ARG A 750 7.86 -40.64 -20.69
CA ARG A 750 8.17 -39.22 -20.75
C ARG A 750 6.96 -38.48 -21.31
N PHE A 751 6.17 -37.89 -20.43
CA PHE A 751 5.01 -37.09 -20.82
C PHE A 751 5.42 -35.65 -21.14
N SER A 752 4.88 -35.11 -22.23
CA SER A 752 5.02 -33.68 -22.54
C SER A 752 4.08 -32.85 -21.66
N ILE A 753 4.34 -31.54 -21.54
CA ILE A 753 3.46 -30.61 -20.82
C ILE A 753 2.01 -30.75 -21.31
N ASN A 754 1.82 -30.88 -22.63
CA ASN A 754 0.50 -31.01 -23.24
C ASN A 754 -0.20 -32.32 -22.90
N TYR A 755 0.52 -33.38 -22.53
CA TYR A 755 -0.11 -34.64 -22.11
C TYR A 755 -0.98 -34.42 -20.88
N SER A 756 -0.40 -33.84 -19.82
CA SER A 756 -1.12 -33.47 -18.59
C SER A 756 -2.28 -32.51 -18.86
N LEU A 757 -2.07 -31.55 -19.75
CA LEU A 757 -3.11 -30.59 -20.13
C LEU A 757 -4.29 -31.28 -20.83
N VAL A 758 -4.03 -32.08 -21.87
CA VAL A 758 -5.07 -32.81 -22.61
C VAL A 758 -5.81 -33.77 -21.69
N TYR A 759 -5.07 -34.46 -20.83
CA TYR A 759 -5.64 -35.32 -19.80
C TYR A 759 -6.64 -34.57 -18.91
N ASN A 760 -6.24 -33.40 -18.39
CA ASN A 760 -7.12 -32.56 -17.58
C ASN A 760 -8.31 -31.97 -18.34
N ILE A 761 -8.16 -31.65 -19.65
CA ILE A 761 -9.27 -31.25 -20.52
C ILE A 761 -10.31 -32.37 -20.59
N LEU A 762 -9.87 -33.61 -20.80
CA LEU A 762 -10.76 -34.77 -20.93
C LEU A 762 -11.45 -35.12 -19.60
N LEU A 763 -10.74 -35.07 -18.48
CA LEU A 763 -11.33 -35.23 -17.15
C LEU A 763 -12.43 -34.19 -16.85
N ASN A 764 -12.34 -33.01 -17.45
CA ASN A 764 -13.26 -31.89 -17.22
C ASN A 764 -14.10 -31.56 -18.45
N PHE A 765 -14.22 -32.48 -19.41
CA PHE A 765 -14.85 -32.24 -20.69
C PHE A 765 -16.28 -31.69 -20.55
N GLU A 766 -17.10 -32.35 -19.73
CA GLU A 766 -18.49 -31.92 -19.48
C GLU A 766 -18.55 -30.55 -18.79
N ALA A 767 -17.61 -30.24 -17.90
CA ALA A 767 -17.55 -28.94 -17.24
C ALA A 767 -17.26 -27.82 -18.24
N ILE A 768 -16.29 -28.03 -19.13
CA ILE A 768 -15.92 -27.07 -20.18
C ILE A 768 -17.08 -26.89 -21.16
N GLN A 769 -17.68 -27.98 -21.65
CA GLN A 769 -18.78 -27.93 -22.62
C GLN A 769 -19.98 -27.14 -22.06
N GLN A 770 -20.39 -27.42 -20.82
CA GLN A 770 -21.49 -26.69 -20.18
C GLN A 770 -21.22 -25.19 -20.05
N LEU A 771 -19.97 -24.79 -19.75
CA LEU A 771 -19.59 -23.39 -19.64
C LEU A 771 -19.58 -22.68 -21.00
N ILE A 772 -19.06 -23.35 -22.05
CA ILE A 772 -19.10 -22.86 -23.44
C ILE A 772 -20.54 -22.64 -23.88
N ASP A 773 -21.41 -23.63 -23.67
CA ASP A 773 -22.81 -23.58 -24.11
C ASP A 773 -23.60 -22.52 -23.33
N LYS A 774 -23.39 -22.43 -22.01
CA LYS A 774 -24.11 -21.49 -21.15
C LYS A 774 -23.79 -20.03 -21.50
N PHE A 775 -22.53 -19.70 -21.71
CA PHE A 775 -22.10 -18.32 -21.98
C PHE A 775 -22.00 -17.97 -23.47
N ARG A 776 -22.21 -18.97 -24.35
CA ARG A 776 -22.08 -18.85 -25.82
C ARG A 776 -20.72 -18.26 -26.19
N LEU A 777 -19.66 -18.92 -25.73
CA LEU A 777 -18.28 -18.47 -25.93
C LEU A 777 -17.82 -18.70 -27.37
N ALA A 778 -16.79 -17.96 -27.79
CA ALA A 778 -16.22 -18.09 -29.13
C ALA A 778 -15.60 -19.48 -29.31
N ASP A 779 -15.55 -19.95 -30.55
CA ASP A 779 -14.85 -21.19 -30.87
C ASP A 779 -13.33 -20.99 -30.68
N THR A 780 -12.76 -21.66 -29.68
CA THR A 780 -11.31 -21.59 -29.40
C THR A 780 -10.58 -22.55 -30.33
N SER A 781 -9.75 -22.01 -31.24
CA SER A 781 -9.25 -22.76 -32.40
C SER A 781 -8.53 -24.09 -32.08
N ARG A 782 -7.81 -24.18 -30.95
CA ARG A 782 -7.02 -25.37 -30.55
C ARG A 782 -7.77 -26.21 -29.52
N LEU A 783 -8.39 -25.59 -28.52
CA LEU A 783 -9.17 -26.28 -27.51
C LEU A 783 -10.40 -26.97 -28.12
N SER A 784 -11.17 -26.28 -28.96
CA SER A 784 -12.30 -26.89 -29.66
C SER A 784 -11.85 -27.99 -30.63
N TYR A 785 -10.68 -27.86 -31.25
CA TYR A 785 -10.12 -28.95 -32.05
C TYR A 785 -9.77 -30.18 -31.21
N CYS A 786 -9.14 -29.97 -30.05
CA CYS A 786 -8.83 -31.02 -29.09
C CYS A 786 -10.12 -31.72 -28.64
N MET A 787 -11.11 -30.97 -28.16
CA MET A 787 -12.40 -31.51 -27.71
C MET A 787 -13.12 -32.28 -28.83
N ASN A 788 -13.20 -31.72 -30.04
CA ASN A 788 -13.83 -32.37 -31.19
C ASN A 788 -13.08 -33.63 -31.65
N HIS A 789 -11.75 -33.68 -31.55
CA HIS A 789 -10.97 -34.85 -31.89
C HIS A 789 -11.31 -36.03 -30.98
N PHE A 790 -11.36 -35.80 -29.67
CA PHE A 790 -11.64 -36.85 -28.69
C PHE A 790 -13.13 -37.21 -28.62
N ASN A 791 -14.05 -36.26 -28.80
CA ASN A 791 -15.50 -36.56 -28.84
C ASN A 791 -15.88 -37.47 -30.03
N LYS A 792 -15.11 -37.42 -31.13
CA LYS A 792 -15.29 -38.34 -32.27
C LYS A 792 -14.80 -39.77 -32.00
N LYS A 793 -13.86 -39.94 -31.05
CA LYS A 793 -13.20 -41.22 -30.77
C LYS A 793 -13.74 -41.93 -29.53
N PHE A 794 -14.21 -41.18 -28.54
CA PHE A 794 -14.63 -41.68 -27.24
C PHE A 794 -16.00 -41.12 -26.85
N HIS A 795 -16.78 -41.89 -26.08
CA HIS A 795 -18.03 -41.39 -25.48
C HIS A 795 -17.73 -40.57 -24.22
N LEU A 796 -17.53 -39.25 -24.40
CA LEU A 796 -17.10 -38.33 -23.32
C LEU A 796 -18.26 -37.72 -22.51
N SER A 797 -19.51 -37.95 -22.90
CA SER A 797 -20.69 -37.44 -22.19
C SER A 797 -21.69 -38.55 -21.86
N ARG A 798 -22.35 -38.42 -20.69
CA ARG A 798 -23.34 -39.40 -20.18
C ARG A 798 -24.61 -39.48 -21.04
N GLN A 799 -24.87 -38.47 -21.86
CA GLN A 799 -26.01 -38.41 -22.78
C GLN A 799 -25.74 -39.14 -24.10
N GLU A 800 -24.52 -39.08 -24.64
CA GLU A 800 -24.17 -39.78 -25.89
C GLU A 800 -24.03 -41.30 -25.71
N SER A 801 -23.73 -41.79 -24.50
CA SER A 801 -23.65 -43.23 -24.19
C SER A 801 -24.97 -44.00 -24.31
N GLN A 802 -26.10 -43.30 -24.43
CA GLN A 802 -27.44 -43.91 -24.54
C GLN A 802 -27.94 -44.01 -25.98
N THR A 803 -27.24 -43.37 -26.93
CA THR A 803 -27.54 -43.41 -28.37
C THR A 803 -26.51 -44.29 -29.07
N GLU A 804 -26.96 -45.44 -29.57
CA GLU A 804 -26.14 -46.45 -30.25
C GLU A 804 -25.47 -45.88 -31.53
N GLU A 805 -24.23 -45.41 -31.44
CA GLU A 805 -23.34 -45.23 -32.60
C GLU A 805 -22.28 -46.35 -32.58
N GLU A 806 -22.41 -47.34 -33.48
CA GLU A 806 -21.65 -48.60 -33.54
C GLU A 806 -20.11 -48.49 -33.70
N ASN A 807 -19.53 -47.28 -33.75
CA ASN A 807 -18.10 -47.05 -34.04
C ASN A 807 -17.30 -46.32 -32.94
N LYS A 808 -17.92 -45.99 -31.80
CA LYS A 808 -17.26 -45.31 -30.67
C LYS A 808 -16.95 -46.32 -29.55
N ALA A 809 -15.81 -46.15 -28.87
CA ALA A 809 -15.43 -47.02 -27.74
C ALA A 809 -16.34 -46.78 -26.52
N PRO A 810 -16.75 -47.84 -25.76
CA PRO A 810 -17.82 -47.79 -24.75
C PRO A 810 -17.55 -46.84 -23.56
N VAL A 811 -18.64 -46.49 -22.87
CA VAL A 811 -18.82 -45.47 -21.80
C VAL A 811 -17.65 -45.31 -20.82
N VAL A 812 -17.15 -44.07 -20.73
CA VAL A 812 -15.94 -43.60 -20.02
C VAL A 812 -16.13 -43.40 -18.50
N LEU A 813 -17.03 -44.15 -17.85
CA LEU A 813 -17.22 -44.05 -16.38
C LEU A 813 -16.42 -45.07 -15.56
N GLU A 814 -15.89 -46.13 -16.18
CA GLU A 814 -15.17 -47.22 -15.48
C GLU A 814 -13.81 -47.60 -16.09
N PHE A 815 -13.31 -46.89 -17.11
CA PHE A 815 -11.94 -47.12 -17.60
C PHE A 815 -10.94 -46.34 -16.77
N ASP A 816 -9.92 -47.06 -16.31
CA ASP A 816 -8.69 -46.51 -15.77
C ASP A 816 -8.12 -45.53 -16.80
N PHE A 817 -8.06 -44.25 -16.46
CA PHE A 817 -7.56 -43.19 -17.32
C PHE A 817 -6.08 -43.41 -17.70
N ASP A 818 -5.43 -44.36 -17.02
CA ASP A 818 -4.10 -44.89 -17.30
C ASP A 818 -4.10 -46.08 -18.28
N SER A 819 -5.23 -46.37 -18.96
CA SER A 819 -5.29 -47.47 -19.93
C SER A 819 -4.32 -47.23 -21.10
N PRO A 820 -3.55 -48.26 -21.52
CA PRO A 820 -2.54 -48.11 -22.58
C PRO A 820 -3.08 -47.59 -23.93
N GLN A 821 -4.38 -47.81 -24.20
CA GLN A 821 -5.04 -47.31 -25.40
C GLN A 821 -5.26 -45.78 -25.34
N PHE A 822 -5.64 -45.26 -24.18
CA PHE A 822 -5.90 -43.84 -23.99
C PHE A 822 -4.61 -43.03 -24.01
N VAL A 823 -3.59 -43.50 -23.29
CA VAL A 823 -2.23 -42.95 -23.31
C VAL A 823 -1.73 -42.83 -24.75
N LYS A 824 -1.82 -43.93 -25.53
CA LYS A 824 -1.38 -43.98 -26.92
C LYS A 824 -2.10 -42.98 -27.82
N GLU A 825 -3.40 -42.79 -27.66
CA GLU A 825 -4.19 -41.84 -28.45
C GLU A 825 -3.88 -40.38 -28.09
N ILE A 826 -3.64 -40.06 -26.81
CA ILE A 826 -3.18 -38.73 -26.40
C ILE A 826 -1.78 -38.45 -26.99
N THR A 827 -0.84 -39.38 -26.83
CA THR A 827 0.52 -39.23 -27.38
C THR A 827 0.49 -39.06 -28.90
N LYS A 828 -0.38 -39.80 -29.59
CA LYS A 828 -0.59 -39.66 -31.03
C LYS A 828 -1.13 -38.28 -31.38
N PHE A 829 -2.19 -37.81 -30.71
CA PHE A 829 -2.75 -36.47 -30.92
C PHE A 829 -1.71 -35.36 -30.71
N ILE A 830 -0.86 -35.47 -29.68
CA ILE A 830 0.20 -34.50 -29.39
C ILE A 830 1.26 -34.49 -30.52
N SER A 831 1.64 -35.67 -31.01
CA SER A 831 2.60 -35.81 -32.12
C SER A 831 2.07 -35.30 -33.47
N GLU A 832 0.75 -35.32 -33.67
CA GLU A 832 0.08 -34.82 -34.88
C GLU A 832 -0.20 -33.31 -34.78
N SER A 833 -0.69 -32.85 -33.63
CA SER A 833 -0.99 -31.43 -33.38
C SER A 833 0.26 -30.55 -33.37
N SER A 834 1.41 -31.05 -32.90
CA SER A 834 2.71 -30.36 -32.99
C SER A 834 3.19 -30.10 -34.43
N LYS A 835 2.58 -30.75 -35.44
CA LYS A 835 2.88 -30.53 -36.87
C LYS A 835 1.95 -29.52 -37.53
N ILE A 836 0.80 -29.21 -36.94
CA ILE A 836 -0.24 -28.34 -37.53
C ILE A 836 -0.21 -27.00 -36.81
N GLN A 837 0.26 -25.95 -37.48
CA GLN A 837 0.23 -24.59 -36.92
C GLN A 837 -1.15 -23.99 -37.18
N ARG A 838 -1.99 -23.93 -36.15
CA ARG A 838 -3.25 -23.17 -36.19
C ARG A 838 -3.00 -21.80 -35.58
N SER A 839 -3.11 -20.76 -36.41
CA SER A 839 -3.12 -19.39 -35.94
C SER A 839 -4.27 -19.21 -34.95
N PRO A 840 -4.04 -18.55 -33.79
CA PRO A 840 -5.14 -18.19 -32.92
C PRO A 840 -6.12 -17.33 -33.71
N THR A 841 -7.40 -17.68 -33.68
CA THR A 841 -8.47 -16.74 -34.01
C THR A 841 -8.49 -15.76 -32.86
N GLY A 842 -7.75 -14.65 -32.96
CA GLY A 842 -7.70 -13.59 -31.92
C GLY A 842 -9.03 -12.84 -31.73
N GLU A 843 -10.15 -13.48 -32.04
CA GLU A 843 -11.49 -12.93 -31.87
C GLU A 843 -11.98 -13.28 -30.46
N TYR A 844 -11.84 -12.32 -29.55
CA TYR A 844 -12.56 -12.32 -28.29
C TYR A 844 -14.05 -12.10 -28.60
N MET A 845 -14.95 -12.92 -28.05
CA MET A 845 -16.39 -12.62 -28.20
C MET A 845 -16.79 -11.41 -27.36
N ASN A 846 -16.10 -11.19 -26.24
CA ASN A 846 -16.34 -10.04 -25.37
C ASN A 846 -15.22 -9.01 -25.50
N THR A 847 -15.59 -7.74 -25.71
CA THR A 847 -14.65 -6.62 -25.80
C THR A 847 -13.88 -6.36 -24.51
N LYS A 848 -14.40 -6.86 -23.37
CA LYS A 848 -13.78 -6.72 -22.04
C LYS A 848 -12.83 -7.87 -21.67
N THR A 849 -12.77 -8.94 -22.46
CA THR A 849 -11.88 -10.07 -22.18
C THR A 849 -10.43 -9.63 -22.26
N PHE A 850 -9.64 -9.95 -21.24
CA PHE A 850 -8.27 -9.47 -21.08
C PHE A 850 -8.11 -7.93 -21.05
N GLU A 851 -9.13 -7.18 -20.60
CA GLU A 851 -9.09 -5.69 -20.58
C GLU A 851 -7.90 -5.10 -19.82
N TYR A 852 -7.44 -5.77 -18.76
CA TYR A 852 -6.29 -5.30 -17.97
C TYR A 852 -4.92 -5.53 -18.63
N LEU A 853 -4.86 -6.19 -19.80
CA LEU A 853 -3.59 -6.28 -20.57
C LEU A 853 -3.25 -4.96 -21.26
N SER A 854 -4.26 -4.18 -21.65
CA SER A 854 -4.08 -2.89 -22.31
C SER A 854 -4.14 -1.72 -21.32
N SER A 855 -4.89 -1.86 -20.21
CA SER A 855 -4.94 -0.86 -19.14
C SER A 855 -3.95 -1.18 -18.02
N GLN A 856 -2.83 -0.45 -17.99
CA GLN A 856 -1.84 -0.49 -16.90
C GLN A 856 -2.24 0.38 -15.69
N THR A 857 -3.39 1.04 -15.77
CA THR A 857 -3.88 1.96 -14.74
C THR A 857 -5.21 1.48 -14.18
N ILE A 858 -5.34 1.57 -12.87
CA ILE A 858 -6.60 1.37 -12.15
C ILE A 858 -7.62 2.43 -12.60
N GLU A 859 -8.85 2.02 -12.87
CA GLU A 859 -9.92 2.94 -13.25
C GLU A 859 -10.26 3.92 -12.11
N ASP A 860 -10.65 5.14 -12.45
CA ASP A 860 -10.90 6.21 -11.47
C ASP A 860 -11.86 5.78 -10.34
N LYS A 861 -12.96 5.10 -10.70
CA LYS A 861 -13.95 4.60 -9.73
C LYS A 861 -13.37 3.56 -8.77
N GLU A 862 -12.54 2.66 -9.28
CA GLU A 862 -11.88 1.64 -8.46
C GLU A 862 -10.82 2.25 -7.56
N MET A 863 -10.10 3.27 -8.05
CA MET A 863 -9.12 3.99 -7.25
C MET A 863 -9.79 4.73 -6.08
N ILE A 864 -10.96 5.34 -6.27
CA ILE A 864 -11.72 5.94 -5.16
C ILE A 864 -12.05 4.89 -4.09
N GLU A 865 -12.53 3.70 -4.47
CA GLU A 865 -12.84 2.63 -3.52
C GLU A 865 -11.59 2.18 -2.76
N ILE A 866 -10.46 2.05 -3.46
CA ILE A 866 -9.16 1.73 -2.85
C ILE A 866 -8.77 2.80 -1.82
N LEU A 867 -8.83 4.08 -2.19
CA LEU A 867 -8.49 5.19 -1.31
C LEU A 867 -9.42 5.28 -0.10
N GLN A 868 -10.71 5.03 -0.29
CA GLN A 868 -11.67 4.94 0.82
C GLN A 868 -11.32 3.81 1.78
N ASN A 869 -11.00 2.62 1.27
CA ASN A 869 -10.59 1.50 2.12
C ASN A 869 -9.26 1.78 2.84
N ALA A 870 -8.31 2.47 2.20
CA ALA A 870 -7.05 2.87 2.83
C ALA A 870 -7.26 3.91 3.94
N LEU A 871 -8.10 4.91 3.68
CA LEU A 871 -8.40 6.00 4.61
C LEU A 871 -9.38 5.57 5.72
N LEU A 872 -10.05 4.42 5.62
CA LEU A 872 -10.83 3.83 6.71
C LEU A 872 -9.95 3.25 7.83
N ILE A 873 -8.70 2.91 7.52
CA ILE A 873 -7.75 2.35 8.48
C ILE A 873 -7.43 3.43 9.52
N ARG A 874 -7.64 3.12 10.80
CA ARG A 874 -7.06 3.91 11.89
C ARG A 874 -5.64 3.40 12.09
N ILE A 875 -4.66 4.28 11.89
CA ILE A 875 -3.24 3.97 12.02
C ILE A 875 -2.87 3.96 13.50
#